data_AF-A0A3M2B2L3-F1
#
_entry.id   AF-A0A3M2B2L3-F1
#
_cell.length_a   1.000
_cell.length_b   1.000
_cell.length_c   1.000
_cell.angle_alpha   90.00
_cell.angle_beta   90.00
_cell.angle_gamma   90.00
#
_symmetry.space_group_name_H-M   'P 1'
#
loop_
_entity.id
_entity.type
_entity.pdbx_description
1 polymer ?
#
loop_
_entity_poly.entity_id
_entity_poly.type
_entity_poly.pdbx_seq_one_letter_code
_entity_poly.pdbx_strand_id
1 'polypeptide(L)'
;MLIRKPNRLIDEKSPYLLQHAYNPVDWYPWGAEAFFKARVEDKPIFLSIGYSSCHWCHVMERESFENPAIAEILNRHFVSVKVDREERPDVDEIYISAVQLMAGHAGWPLSVFLTPDGLPFYGGTYYPPQVFAEVLARVASVWQTNRGQVLGAAAELKAELEQLVAMRHAAMRGERSPDIFRGYKAQMMEGFDPIYGGFGGAPKFPPSTALPVLLYLGTEWDDEDSAGMALMTLLRMGMGGIFDHIGGGFHRYSTDERWFLPHFEKMLYDNAQLGWAYAHAYTLTGDAFYGDIAQRTFDWMLREMRTVEGAFASALDADTPEGEGYYYTWTEKEIYEILPREEADLFCRVYEIQPEGNYHDEATRRPTGRNIPHLTKPIEQHAEELNLDADELRERLNDIRARLLVARQTRHAPRRDDKILTDWNGLAIWALAYAADVFEEKRERYEQAAAEAAEFLWQNLRDANGRLLHRYREGEASIPAYLPDYAFYGMGLMELYSLTLERVWLERAVEIADQMIARFHDAERGGFYTTDSAHDLLIMPVKSYQDRALPSGNGGAVQFLASLSTALAIEEPQRSERYAHLAADTLDSCWAILRRAPTAGDSLLYGYLLLEGDLLEPPDLEIPVPAYTETEEQDGPVRVDLLPQPEGLLVLFQIEDGWHINAAYPQEGRIPTTIEVSTDLPVQIGEPIWMPPQRIQSGSEPIEVYYEQAAALLPITAEESSDATDGYVRILVRYQPCTETECGLPVERAFLIPLSLRPQD
;
A
#
# COMPACT_ATOMS: atom_id res chain seq x y z
N MET A 1 11.44 -43.66 8.49
CA MET A 1 10.55 -42.48 8.47
C MET A 1 10.09 -42.22 9.90
N LEU A 2 10.55 -41.13 10.52
CA LEU A 2 9.96 -40.66 11.77
C LEU A 2 8.52 -40.23 11.47
N ILE A 3 7.54 -40.83 12.13
CA ILE A 3 6.13 -40.41 12.02
C ILE A 3 6.06 -39.01 12.63
N ARG A 4 5.86 -37.97 11.80
CA ARG A 4 5.61 -36.61 12.29
C ARG A 4 4.24 -36.61 12.96
N LYS A 5 4.19 -36.26 14.25
CA LYS A 5 2.94 -36.16 15.00
C LYS A 5 2.36 -34.75 14.83
N PRO A 6 1.13 -34.60 14.31
CA PRO A 6 0.53 -33.28 14.19
C PRO A 6 0.10 -32.74 15.57
N ASN A 7 0.06 -31.41 15.68
CA ASN A 7 -0.65 -30.66 16.74
C ASN A 7 -2.09 -30.37 16.29
N ARG A 8 -2.81 -29.50 17.01
CA ARG A 8 -4.24 -29.21 16.78
C ARG A 8 -4.52 -28.43 15.50
N LEU A 9 -3.53 -27.72 14.96
CA LEU A 9 -3.73 -26.93 13.74
C LEU A 9 -4.00 -27.80 12.51
N ILE A 10 -3.84 -29.13 12.60
CA ILE A 10 -4.19 -30.06 11.51
C ILE A 10 -5.69 -30.07 11.19
N ASP A 11 -6.52 -29.66 12.14
CA ASP A 11 -7.98 -29.59 12.00
C ASP A 11 -8.44 -28.21 11.48
N GLU A 12 -7.53 -27.25 11.32
CA GLU A 12 -7.82 -25.92 10.78
C GLU A 12 -7.91 -25.94 9.26
N LYS A 13 -8.57 -24.92 8.70
CA LYS A 13 -8.67 -24.74 7.24
C LYS A 13 -7.69 -23.71 6.70
N SER A 14 -7.21 -22.78 7.51
CA SER A 14 -6.21 -21.79 7.08
C SER A 14 -4.93 -22.47 6.58
N PRO A 15 -4.48 -22.21 5.33
CA PRO A 15 -3.17 -22.64 4.84
C PRO A 15 -2.01 -22.23 5.76
N TYR A 16 -2.07 -21.03 6.33
CA TYR A 16 -1.07 -20.54 7.29
C TYR A 16 -1.03 -21.39 8.57
N LEU A 17 -2.19 -21.72 9.15
CA LEU A 17 -2.24 -22.56 10.35
C LEU A 17 -1.82 -24.00 10.05
N LEU A 18 -2.28 -24.55 8.93
CA LEU A 18 -1.94 -25.91 8.48
C LEU A 18 -0.44 -26.09 8.23
N GLN A 19 0.25 -25.05 7.75
CA GLN A 19 1.70 -25.07 7.60
C GLN A 19 2.42 -25.40 8.91
N HIS A 20 1.88 -24.91 10.04
CA HIS A 20 2.46 -25.12 11.37
C HIS A 20 1.99 -26.40 12.08
N ALA A 21 1.13 -27.22 11.43
CA ALA A 21 0.49 -28.38 12.06
C ALA A 21 1.47 -29.47 12.49
N TYR A 22 2.67 -29.53 11.91
CA TYR A 22 3.69 -30.54 12.23
C TYR A 22 4.89 -30.00 13.01
N ASN A 23 4.83 -28.75 13.45
CA ASN A 23 5.91 -28.13 14.22
C ASN A 23 5.99 -28.81 15.60
N PRO A 24 7.19 -28.94 16.19
CA PRO A 24 7.35 -29.51 17.54
C PRO A 24 6.67 -28.69 18.64
N VAL A 25 6.30 -27.44 18.38
CA VAL A 25 5.48 -26.62 19.27
C VAL A 25 4.03 -27.17 19.31
N ASP A 26 3.47 -27.33 20.51
CA ASP A 26 2.06 -27.73 20.73
C ASP A 26 1.15 -26.53 20.49
N TRP A 27 0.95 -26.19 19.21
CA TRP A 27 0.11 -25.07 18.80
C TRP A 27 -1.37 -25.35 19.05
N TYR A 28 -2.06 -24.30 19.51
CA TYR A 28 -3.52 -24.20 19.55
C TYR A 28 -3.98 -23.13 18.56
N PRO A 29 -5.13 -23.32 17.90
CA PRO A 29 -5.82 -22.20 17.27
C PRO A 29 -6.34 -21.24 18.34
N TRP A 30 -6.69 -20.02 17.93
CA TRP A 30 -7.35 -19.08 18.83
C TRP A 30 -8.77 -19.56 19.16
N GLY A 31 -8.99 -19.94 20.42
CA GLY A 31 -10.28 -20.43 20.85
C GLY A 31 -10.33 -20.82 22.33
N ALA A 32 -11.54 -21.15 22.79
CA ALA A 32 -11.81 -21.41 24.20
C ALA A 32 -10.94 -22.51 24.82
N GLU A 33 -10.52 -23.52 24.03
CA GLU A 33 -9.64 -24.60 24.51
C GLU A 33 -8.28 -24.05 25.00
N ALA A 34 -7.66 -23.16 24.22
CA ALA A 34 -6.36 -22.58 24.55
C ALA A 34 -6.42 -21.75 25.84
N PHE A 35 -7.44 -20.89 25.94
CA PHE A 35 -7.67 -20.05 27.12
C PHE A 35 -8.03 -20.86 28.36
N PHE A 36 -8.87 -21.88 28.21
CA PHE A 36 -9.20 -22.80 29.31
C PHE A 36 -7.95 -23.51 29.82
N LYS A 37 -7.11 -24.03 28.92
CA LYS A 37 -5.83 -24.66 29.28
C LYS A 37 -4.90 -23.67 29.98
N ALA A 38 -4.76 -22.46 29.47
CA ALA A 38 -3.90 -21.43 30.07
C ALA A 38 -4.33 -21.11 31.51
N ARG A 39 -5.64 -21.04 31.76
CA ARG A 39 -6.20 -20.83 33.11
C ARG A 39 -5.98 -22.01 34.04
N VAL A 40 -6.21 -23.24 33.57
CA VAL A 40 -6.09 -24.45 34.40
C VAL A 40 -4.64 -24.77 34.72
N GLU A 41 -3.74 -24.62 33.74
CA GLU A 41 -2.31 -24.86 33.94
C GLU A 41 -1.56 -23.65 34.52
N ASP A 42 -2.25 -22.52 34.65
CA ASP A 42 -1.71 -21.28 35.19
C ASP A 42 -0.47 -20.76 34.45
N LYS A 43 -0.53 -20.86 33.11
CA LYS A 43 0.55 -20.50 32.18
C LYS A 43 0.19 -19.28 31.35
N PRO A 44 1.15 -18.39 31.06
CA PRO A 44 0.95 -17.33 30.08
C PRO A 44 0.72 -17.93 28.69
N ILE A 45 0.06 -17.16 27.84
CA ILE A 45 -0.14 -17.50 26.42
C ILE A 45 1.01 -16.87 25.63
N PHE A 46 1.61 -17.64 24.73
CA PHE A 46 2.44 -17.09 23.66
C PHE A 46 1.60 -17.03 22.38
N LEU A 47 1.21 -15.83 21.96
CA LEU A 47 0.43 -15.58 20.77
C LEU A 47 1.36 -15.22 19.60
N SER A 48 1.30 -16.00 18.52
CA SER A 48 2.00 -15.71 17.26
C SER A 48 0.99 -15.45 16.14
N ILE A 49 1.03 -14.25 15.56
CA ILE A 49 0.14 -13.82 14.46
C ILE A 49 0.94 -13.65 13.17
N GLY A 50 0.41 -14.13 12.06
CA GLY A 50 0.97 -13.96 10.71
C GLY A 50 -0.03 -14.39 9.63
N TYR A 51 0.45 -14.63 8.42
CA TYR A 51 -0.33 -15.05 7.24
C TYR A 51 0.58 -15.80 6.27
N SER A 52 -0.01 -16.51 5.30
CA SER A 52 0.66 -17.52 4.49
C SER A 52 1.70 -16.97 3.51
N SER A 53 1.52 -15.76 2.98
CA SER A 53 2.46 -15.14 2.03
C SER A 53 3.61 -14.35 2.69
N CYS A 54 3.62 -14.28 4.02
CA CYS A 54 4.58 -13.50 4.81
C CYS A 54 5.97 -14.15 4.86
N HIS A 55 6.96 -13.58 4.17
CA HIS A 55 8.33 -14.10 4.18
C HIS A 55 8.94 -14.22 5.59
N TRP A 56 8.89 -13.15 6.39
CA TRP A 56 9.45 -13.16 7.76
C TRP A 56 8.74 -14.15 8.69
N CYS A 57 7.49 -14.50 8.39
CA CYS A 57 6.76 -15.54 9.12
C CYS A 57 7.33 -16.93 8.81
N HIS A 58 7.71 -17.20 7.55
CA HIS A 58 8.40 -18.42 7.13
C HIS A 58 9.82 -18.49 7.68
N VAL A 59 10.53 -17.37 7.77
CA VAL A 59 11.86 -17.30 8.41
C VAL A 59 11.74 -17.67 9.89
N MET A 60 10.84 -17.02 10.63
CA MET A 60 10.60 -17.31 12.04
C MET A 60 10.19 -18.78 12.27
N GLU A 61 9.39 -19.35 11.37
CA GLU A 61 9.04 -20.76 11.44
C GLU A 61 10.27 -21.67 11.36
N ARG A 62 11.02 -21.56 10.25
CA ARG A 62 12.16 -22.44 9.95
C ARG A 62 13.23 -22.33 11.02
N GLU A 63 13.52 -21.12 11.48
CA GLU A 63 14.62 -20.90 12.42
C GLU A 63 14.23 -21.18 13.88
N SER A 64 12.99 -20.88 14.27
CA SER A 64 12.55 -20.93 15.67
C SER A 64 11.50 -22.01 15.95
N PHE A 65 10.40 -22.06 15.21
CA PHE A 65 9.28 -22.95 15.55
C PHE A 65 9.51 -24.42 15.16
N GLU A 66 10.36 -24.69 14.18
CA GLU A 66 10.82 -26.05 13.84
C GLU A 66 11.94 -26.55 14.77
N ASN A 67 12.58 -25.66 15.54
CA ASN A 67 13.70 -26.00 16.41
C ASN A 67 13.22 -26.72 17.69
N PRO A 68 13.59 -27.99 17.93
CA PRO A 68 13.11 -28.74 19.10
C PRO A 68 13.48 -28.12 20.45
N ALA A 69 14.60 -27.40 20.55
CA ALA A 69 15.04 -26.79 21.80
C ALA A 69 14.15 -25.58 22.17
N ILE A 70 13.80 -24.74 21.19
CA ILE A 70 12.88 -23.61 21.39
C ILE A 70 11.47 -24.13 21.66
N ALA A 71 11.03 -25.16 20.93
CA ALA A 71 9.75 -25.78 21.16
C ALA A 71 9.60 -26.39 22.55
N GLU A 72 10.68 -26.97 23.12
CA GLU A 72 10.67 -27.47 24.50
C GLU A 72 10.43 -26.34 25.51
N ILE A 73 11.04 -25.17 25.32
CA ILE A 73 10.82 -23.99 26.18
C ILE A 73 9.37 -23.53 26.08
N LEU A 74 8.85 -23.38 24.86
CA LEU A 74 7.46 -22.99 24.60
C LEU A 74 6.47 -23.95 25.27
N ASN A 75 6.57 -25.25 24.97
CA ASN A 75 5.64 -26.27 25.46
C ASN A 75 5.68 -26.42 27.00
N ARG A 76 6.83 -26.17 27.62
CA ARG A 76 6.98 -26.24 29.07
C ARG A 76 6.32 -25.06 29.77
N HIS A 77 6.51 -23.85 29.26
CA HIS A 77 6.23 -22.63 30.00
C HIS A 77 5.00 -21.86 29.53
N PHE A 78 4.51 -22.12 28.32
CA PHE A 78 3.45 -21.34 27.68
C PHE A 78 2.34 -22.24 27.14
N VAL A 79 1.17 -21.65 26.92
CA VAL A 79 0.20 -22.17 25.96
C VAL A 79 0.41 -21.40 24.66
N SER A 80 0.90 -22.08 23.63
CA SER A 80 1.24 -21.44 22.36
C SER A 80 0.02 -21.39 21.44
N VAL A 81 -0.37 -20.18 21.03
CA VAL A 81 -1.52 -19.92 20.16
C VAL A 81 -1.04 -19.35 18.84
N LYS A 82 -1.52 -19.91 17.73
CA LYS A 82 -1.23 -19.45 16.38
C LYS A 82 -2.48 -18.82 15.76
N VAL A 83 -2.31 -17.66 15.13
CA VAL A 83 -3.41 -16.93 14.50
C VAL A 83 -3.03 -16.51 13.08
N ASP A 84 -3.94 -16.78 12.17
CA ASP A 84 -3.93 -16.20 10.83
C ASP A 84 -4.65 -14.85 10.87
N ARG A 85 -3.94 -13.77 10.56
CA ARG A 85 -4.51 -12.41 10.57
C ARG A 85 -5.55 -12.21 9.49
N GLU A 86 -5.49 -12.98 8.41
CA GLU A 86 -6.48 -12.91 7.33
C GLU A 86 -7.81 -13.49 7.79
N GLU A 87 -7.81 -14.54 8.62
CA GLU A 87 -9.04 -15.12 9.16
C GLU A 87 -9.52 -14.41 10.43
N ARG A 88 -8.60 -13.81 11.20
CA ARG A 88 -8.87 -13.13 12.48
C ARG A 88 -8.28 -11.72 12.54
N PRO A 89 -8.68 -10.81 11.63
CA PRO A 89 -8.22 -9.42 11.65
C PRO A 89 -8.60 -8.69 12.95
N ASP A 90 -9.68 -9.13 13.62
CA ASP A 90 -10.12 -8.63 14.93
C ASP A 90 -9.09 -8.88 16.04
N VAL A 91 -8.46 -10.04 16.04
CA VAL A 91 -7.42 -10.40 17.02
C VAL A 91 -6.13 -9.64 16.67
N ASP A 92 -5.76 -9.62 15.39
CA ASP A 92 -4.59 -8.92 14.89
C ASP A 92 -4.60 -7.42 15.24
N GLU A 93 -5.71 -6.73 14.99
CA GLU A 93 -5.84 -5.29 15.22
C GLU A 93 -5.59 -4.90 16.69
N ILE A 94 -6.13 -5.68 17.64
CA ILE A 94 -5.94 -5.44 19.07
C ILE A 94 -4.47 -5.62 19.46
N TYR A 95 -3.89 -6.76 19.08
CA TYR A 95 -2.57 -7.13 19.58
C TYR A 95 -1.43 -6.41 18.87
N ILE A 96 -1.57 -6.06 17.59
CA ILE A 96 -0.59 -5.22 16.91
C ILE A 96 -0.57 -3.81 17.51
N SER A 97 -1.74 -3.27 17.88
CA SER A 97 -1.86 -1.98 18.56
C SER A 97 -1.22 -2.03 19.95
N ALA A 98 -1.41 -3.11 20.70
CA ALA A 98 -0.76 -3.31 21.99
C ALA A 98 0.77 -3.37 21.86
N VAL A 99 1.30 -4.08 20.87
CA VAL A 99 2.76 -4.12 20.61
C VAL A 99 3.29 -2.76 20.19
N GLN A 100 2.58 -2.04 19.32
CA GLN A 100 2.96 -0.68 18.91
C GLN A 100 3.07 0.26 20.12
N LEU A 101 2.14 0.17 21.09
CA LEU A 101 2.21 0.97 22.33
C LEU A 101 3.39 0.57 23.23
N MET A 102 3.68 -0.73 23.34
CA MET A 102 4.76 -1.22 24.21
C MET A 102 6.16 -0.98 23.61
N ALA A 103 6.31 -1.16 22.30
CA ALA A 103 7.60 -1.24 21.63
C ALA A 103 7.89 -0.07 20.66
N GLY A 104 6.91 0.79 20.37
CA GLY A 104 7.05 1.92 19.43
C GLY A 104 7.04 1.53 17.95
N HIS A 105 7.05 0.24 17.64
CA HIS A 105 6.96 -0.34 16.30
C HIS A 105 6.20 -1.68 16.36
N ALA A 106 5.59 -2.08 15.24
CA ALA A 106 4.91 -3.37 15.12
C ALA A 106 4.86 -3.84 13.66
N GLY A 107 4.71 -5.15 13.46
CA GLY A 107 4.72 -5.79 12.16
C GLY A 107 4.64 -7.32 12.31
N TRP A 108 4.59 -8.02 11.19
CA TRP A 108 4.50 -9.48 11.18
C TRP A 108 5.85 -10.13 10.84
N PRO A 109 6.20 -11.27 11.46
CA PRO A 109 5.41 -12.04 12.43
C PRO A 109 5.27 -11.32 13.77
N LEU A 110 4.07 -11.33 14.34
CA LEU A 110 3.81 -10.72 15.64
C LEU A 110 4.03 -11.76 16.74
N SER A 111 4.76 -11.40 17.79
CA SER A 111 5.09 -12.26 18.93
C SER A 111 4.65 -11.60 20.23
N VAL A 112 3.55 -12.06 20.84
CA VAL A 112 2.91 -11.40 22.00
C VAL A 112 2.75 -12.37 23.16
N PHE A 113 2.97 -11.88 24.37
CA PHE A 113 2.80 -12.65 25.60
C PHE A 113 1.60 -12.12 26.38
N LEU A 114 0.66 -13.02 26.66
CA LEU A 114 -0.61 -12.68 27.30
C LEU A 114 -0.77 -13.40 28.63
N THR A 115 -1.53 -12.78 29.53
CA THR A 115 -2.07 -13.48 30.70
C THR A 115 -3.03 -14.59 30.26
N PRO A 116 -3.37 -15.55 31.15
CA PRO A 116 -4.42 -16.56 30.87
C PRO A 116 -5.79 -15.97 30.50
N ASP A 117 -6.01 -14.67 30.76
CA ASP A 117 -7.23 -13.94 30.44
C ASP A 117 -7.10 -13.11 29.15
N GLY A 118 -6.00 -13.25 28.41
CA GLY A 118 -5.79 -12.60 27.12
C GLY A 118 -5.23 -11.18 27.19
N LEU A 119 -4.86 -10.69 28.36
CA LEU A 119 -4.30 -9.34 28.48
C LEU A 119 -2.83 -9.35 28.05
N PRO A 120 -2.42 -8.51 27.09
CA PRO A 120 -1.02 -8.41 26.69
C PRO A 120 -0.19 -7.78 27.80
N PHE A 121 1.05 -8.22 27.95
CA PHE A 121 1.99 -7.61 28.90
C PHE A 121 3.43 -7.49 28.37
N TYR A 122 3.73 -8.12 27.23
CA TYR A 122 5.01 -7.98 26.52
C TYR A 122 4.81 -8.39 25.06
N GLY A 123 5.59 -7.84 24.14
CA GLY A 123 5.58 -8.31 22.75
C GLY A 123 6.57 -7.59 21.85
N GLY A 124 6.68 -8.10 20.63
CA GLY A 124 7.51 -7.57 19.55
C GLY A 124 7.19 -8.28 18.25
N THR A 125 8.10 -8.20 17.28
CA THR A 125 7.91 -8.77 15.94
C THR A 125 8.73 -10.05 15.78
N TYR A 126 9.71 -10.03 14.87
CA TYR A 126 10.67 -11.10 14.65
C TYR A 126 11.76 -11.09 15.71
N TYR A 127 12.10 -12.27 16.23
CA TYR A 127 13.26 -12.46 17.11
C TYR A 127 14.17 -13.54 16.52
N PRO A 128 15.46 -13.25 16.30
CA PRO A 128 16.43 -14.29 15.95
C PRO A 128 16.43 -15.42 17.00
N PRO A 129 16.65 -16.69 16.63
CA PRO A 129 16.41 -17.85 17.51
C PRO A 129 17.05 -17.77 18.90
N GLN A 130 18.27 -17.23 18.98
CA GLN A 130 19.01 -17.08 20.23
C GLN A 130 18.36 -16.03 21.15
N VAL A 131 18.04 -14.86 20.58
CA VAL A 131 17.32 -13.78 21.26
C VAL A 131 15.94 -14.28 21.69
N PHE A 132 15.26 -15.03 20.82
CA PHE A 132 13.95 -15.58 21.13
C PHE A 132 13.98 -16.52 22.32
N ALA A 133 14.96 -17.43 22.40
CA ALA A 133 15.14 -18.30 23.55
C ALA A 133 15.38 -17.54 24.86
N GLU A 134 16.17 -16.46 24.82
CA GLU A 134 16.42 -15.58 25.97
C GLU A 134 15.15 -14.85 26.42
N VAL A 135 14.37 -14.31 25.46
CA VAL A 135 13.08 -13.67 25.72
C VAL A 135 12.11 -14.66 26.38
N LEU A 136 11.96 -15.87 25.83
CA LEU A 136 11.09 -16.92 26.39
C LEU A 136 11.50 -17.28 27.83
N ALA A 137 12.79 -17.49 28.08
CA ALA A 137 13.29 -17.80 29.41
C ALA A 137 13.04 -16.66 30.40
N ARG A 138 13.22 -15.41 29.96
CA ARG A 138 13.01 -14.22 30.79
C ARG A 138 11.52 -14.06 31.15
N VAL A 139 10.63 -14.15 30.18
CA VAL A 139 9.18 -14.05 30.40
C VAL A 139 8.69 -15.15 31.33
N ALA A 140 9.12 -16.40 31.11
CA ALA A 140 8.75 -17.53 31.98
C ALA A 140 9.22 -17.32 33.42
N SER A 141 10.45 -16.83 33.61
CA SER A 141 11.00 -16.52 34.94
C SER A 141 10.22 -15.40 35.64
N VAL A 142 9.91 -14.32 34.94
CA VAL A 142 9.14 -13.19 35.48
C VAL A 142 7.71 -13.61 35.85
N TRP A 143 7.06 -14.46 35.05
CA TRP A 143 5.74 -15.01 35.37
C TRP A 143 5.75 -15.80 36.69
N GLN A 144 6.78 -16.62 36.91
CA GLN A 144 6.89 -17.46 38.11
C GLN A 144 7.30 -16.69 39.36
N THR A 145 8.20 -15.71 39.22
CA THR A 145 8.83 -15.03 40.38
C THR A 145 8.16 -13.70 40.73
N ASN A 146 7.67 -12.97 39.72
CA ASN A 146 7.20 -11.59 39.86
C ASN A 146 5.79 -11.39 39.27
N ARG A 147 4.89 -12.37 39.46
CA ARG A 147 3.55 -12.37 38.86
C ARG A 147 2.74 -11.09 39.10
N GLY A 148 2.83 -10.52 40.30
CA GLY A 148 2.12 -9.28 40.64
C GLY A 148 2.51 -8.11 39.72
N GLN A 149 3.78 -8.04 39.32
CA GLN A 149 4.27 -7.03 38.37
C GLN A 149 3.69 -7.25 36.96
N VAL A 150 3.61 -8.51 36.52
CA VAL A 150 3.02 -8.86 35.22
C VAL A 150 1.53 -8.49 35.16
N LEU A 151 0.78 -8.85 36.20
CA LEU A 151 -0.65 -8.53 36.28
C LEU A 151 -0.88 -7.02 36.40
N GLY A 152 -0.01 -6.30 37.11
CA GLY A 152 -0.04 -4.83 37.17
C GLY A 152 0.17 -4.22 35.79
N ALA A 153 1.25 -4.58 35.10
CA ALA A 153 1.55 -4.10 33.76
C ALA A 153 0.43 -4.43 32.75
N ALA A 154 -0.13 -5.64 32.81
CA ALA A 154 -1.24 -6.05 31.95
C ALA A 154 -2.51 -5.23 32.22
N ALA A 155 -2.81 -4.92 33.49
CA ALA A 155 -3.95 -4.11 33.88
C ALA A 155 -3.77 -2.64 33.50
N GLU A 156 -2.55 -2.09 33.66
CA GLU A 156 -2.18 -0.75 33.21
C GLU A 156 -2.33 -0.63 31.70
N LEU A 157 -1.77 -1.56 30.91
CA LEU A 157 -1.89 -1.56 29.45
C LEU A 157 -3.35 -1.71 29.00
N LYS A 158 -4.15 -2.56 29.66
CA LYS A 158 -5.58 -2.67 29.40
C LYS A 158 -6.28 -1.34 29.67
N ALA A 159 -6.01 -0.71 30.80
CA ALA A 159 -6.60 0.57 31.16
C ALA A 159 -6.18 1.67 30.18
N GLU A 160 -4.93 1.68 29.73
CA GLU A 160 -4.45 2.59 28.68
C GLU A 160 -5.14 2.35 27.34
N LEU A 161 -5.29 1.09 26.91
CA LEU A 161 -6.04 0.73 25.70
C LEU A 161 -7.52 1.17 25.80
N GLU A 162 -8.19 0.86 26.91
CA GLU A 162 -9.59 1.26 27.15
C GLU A 162 -9.73 2.78 27.25
N GLN A 163 -8.79 3.47 27.88
CA GLN A 163 -8.76 4.93 27.95
C GLN A 163 -8.46 5.56 26.60
N LEU A 164 -7.53 5.02 25.81
CA LEU A 164 -7.25 5.48 24.46
C LEU A 164 -8.49 5.36 23.59
N VAL A 165 -9.21 4.23 23.65
CA VAL A 165 -10.47 4.05 22.93
C VAL A 165 -11.55 4.99 23.49
N ALA A 166 -11.75 5.09 24.80
CA ALA A 166 -12.79 5.95 25.38
C ALA A 166 -12.53 7.46 25.15
N MET A 167 -11.29 7.93 25.35
CA MET A 167 -10.89 9.33 25.12
C MET A 167 -10.93 9.67 23.63
N ARG A 168 -10.52 8.75 22.74
CA ARG A 168 -10.76 8.91 21.31
C ARG A 168 -12.26 9.11 21.08
N HIS A 169 -13.13 8.21 21.54
CA HIS A 169 -14.56 8.29 21.22
C HIS A 169 -15.26 9.57 21.72
N ALA A 170 -14.93 10.06 22.91
CA ALA A 170 -15.56 11.28 23.45
C ALA A 170 -15.06 12.58 22.80
N ALA A 171 -13.81 12.60 22.30
CA ALA A 171 -13.17 13.77 21.69
C ALA A 171 -13.09 13.71 20.16
N MET A 172 -13.57 12.62 19.55
CA MET A 172 -13.51 12.38 18.11
C MET A 172 -14.62 13.09 17.33
N ARG A 173 -15.77 13.39 17.96
CA ARG A 173 -16.87 14.04 17.25
C ARG A 173 -16.46 15.46 16.85
N GLY A 174 -16.67 15.81 15.58
CA GLY A 174 -16.38 17.14 15.05
C GLY A 174 -17.39 17.56 13.99
N GLU A 175 -17.29 18.82 13.59
CA GLU A 175 -18.09 19.39 12.50
C GLU A 175 -17.32 19.25 11.18
N ARG A 176 -17.93 18.58 10.20
CA ARG A 176 -17.40 18.44 8.84
C ARG A 176 -17.12 19.79 8.20
N SER A 177 -16.02 19.88 7.45
CA SER A 177 -15.70 21.04 6.62
C SER A 177 -14.87 20.62 5.40
N PRO A 178 -15.16 21.14 4.19
CA PRO A 178 -14.32 20.91 3.02
C PRO A 178 -12.86 21.35 3.21
N ASP A 179 -12.56 22.27 4.14
CA ASP A 179 -11.19 22.72 4.45
C ASP A 179 -10.23 21.58 4.84
N ILE A 180 -10.75 20.42 5.23
CA ILE A 180 -9.92 19.23 5.50
C ILE A 180 -9.06 18.83 4.30
N PHE A 181 -9.55 19.05 3.07
CA PHE A 181 -8.83 18.68 1.85
C PHE A 181 -7.62 19.57 1.57
N ARG A 182 -7.62 20.82 2.03
CA ARG A 182 -6.41 21.66 2.03
C ARG A 182 -5.33 21.08 2.93
N GLY A 183 -5.70 20.67 4.15
CA GLY A 183 -4.78 20.03 5.08
C GLY A 183 -4.31 18.66 4.61
N TYR A 184 -5.20 17.89 3.98
CA TYR A 184 -4.89 16.62 3.34
C TYR A 184 -3.85 16.80 2.23
N LYS A 185 -4.12 17.67 1.26
CA LYS A 185 -3.21 17.98 0.15
C LYS A 185 -1.83 18.40 0.67
N ALA A 186 -1.78 19.25 1.71
CA ALA A 186 -0.52 19.66 2.33
C ALA A 186 0.31 18.51 2.87
N GLN A 187 -0.33 17.57 3.58
CA GLN A 187 0.37 16.39 4.09
C GLN A 187 0.80 15.44 2.97
N MET A 188 -0.02 15.29 1.93
CA MET A 188 0.32 14.48 0.76
C MET A 188 1.52 15.07 0.02
N MET A 189 1.54 16.38 -0.22
CA MET A 189 2.66 17.07 -0.87
C MET A 189 3.95 17.00 -0.03
N GLU A 190 3.87 17.10 1.29
CA GLU A 190 5.03 16.95 2.19
C GLU A 190 5.66 15.55 2.11
N GLY A 191 4.83 14.51 1.98
CA GLY A 191 5.30 13.13 1.89
C GLY A 191 5.63 12.67 0.47
N PHE A 192 5.31 13.45 -0.57
CA PHE A 192 5.39 13.03 -1.97
C PHE A 192 6.84 12.98 -2.47
N ASP A 193 7.18 11.91 -3.17
CA ASP A 193 8.45 11.75 -3.87
C ASP A 193 8.29 12.22 -5.33
N PRO A 194 8.79 13.42 -5.71
CA PRO A 194 8.62 13.93 -7.07
C PRO A 194 9.49 13.21 -8.10
N ILE A 195 10.47 12.40 -7.67
CA ILE A 195 11.39 11.71 -8.56
C ILE A 195 10.81 10.34 -8.93
N TYR A 196 10.51 9.53 -7.92
CA TYR A 196 10.06 8.15 -8.08
C TYR A 196 8.57 7.95 -7.81
N GLY A 197 7.82 9.01 -7.51
CA GLY A 197 6.39 8.91 -7.23
C GLY A 197 6.08 8.14 -5.95
N GLY A 198 4.86 8.26 -5.46
CA GLY A 198 4.39 7.74 -4.17
C GLY A 198 4.91 8.54 -3.00
N PHE A 199 4.77 7.98 -1.79
CA PHE A 199 4.92 8.74 -0.55
C PHE A 199 5.89 8.06 0.41
N GLY A 200 6.71 8.87 1.09
CA GLY A 200 7.74 8.42 2.02
C GLY A 200 8.96 7.77 1.34
N GLY A 201 9.88 7.27 2.18
CA GLY A 201 11.11 6.60 1.75
C GLY A 201 10.99 5.07 1.66
N ALA A 202 12.13 4.39 1.50
CA ALA A 202 12.20 2.92 1.44
C ALA A 202 11.98 2.27 2.83
N PRO A 203 11.26 1.12 2.93
CA PRO A 203 10.52 0.45 1.85
C PRO A 203 9.23 1.21 1.47
N LYS A 204 8.86 1.18 0.18
CA LYS A 204 7.67 1.88 -0.35
C LYS A 204 6.50 0.93 -0.57
N PHE A 205 5.34 1.31 -0.04
CA PHE A 205 4.06 0.61 -0.23
C PHE A 205 3.18 1.39 -1.21
N PRO A 206 2.44 0.69 -2.10
CA PRO A 206 1.40 1.31 -2.92
C PRO A 206 0.40 2.11 -2.07
N PRO A 207 0.17 3.41 -2.35
CA PRO A 207 -0.78 4.24 -1.61
C PRO A 207 -2.22 4.03 -2.09
N SER A 208 -2.68 2.76 -2.12
CA SER A 208 -3.94 2.33 -2.75
C SER A 208 -5.18 3.09 -2.26
N THR A 209 -5.22 3.49 -0.98
CA THR A 209 -6.36 4.21 -0.39
C THR A 209 -6.34 5.71 -0.68
N ALA A 210 -5.16 6.30 -0.85
CA ALA A 210 -4.99 7.72 -1.12
C ALA A 210 -5.26 8.07 -2.60
N LEU A 211 -4.96 7.14 -3.52
CA LEU A 211 -5.15 7.33 -4.96
C LEU A 211 -6.59 7.74 -5.35
N PRO A 212 -7.66 7.09 -4.85
CA PRO A 212 -9.05 7.53 -5.09
C PRO A 212 -9.31 8.98 -4.71
N VAL A 213 -8.77 9.46 -3.57
CA VAL A 213 -8.95 10.84 -3.12
C VAL A 213 -8.24 11.79 -4.07
N LEU A 214 -6.95 11.57 -4.34
CA LEU A 214 -6.15 12.43 -5.22
C LEU A 214 -6.72 12.52 -6.63
N LEU A 215 -7.17 11.38 -7.19
CA LEU A 215 -7.80 11.33 -8.50
C LEU A 215 -9.16 12.06 -8.51
N TYR A 216 -9.97 11.95 -7.45
CA TYR A 216 -11.21 12.71 -7.33
C TYR A 216 -10.93 14.22 -7.30
N LEU A 217 -9.97 14.68 -6.48
CA LEU A 217 -9.61 16.09 -6.40
C LEU A 217 -9.14 16.63 -7.76
N GLY A 218 -8.40 15.82 -8.52
CA GLY A 218 -7.98 16.18 -9.87
C GLY A 218 -9.10 16.22 -10.92
N THR A 219 -10.09 15.33 -10.81
CA THR A 219 -11.17 15.16 -11.80
C THR A 219 -12.36 16.09 -11.56
N GLU A 220 -12.84 16.16 -10.32
CA GLU A 220 -14.07 16.87 -9.97
C GLU A 220 -13.81 18.30 -9.52
N TRP A 221 -12.62 18.58 -8.96
CA TRP A 221 -12.24 19.91 -8.44
C TRP A 221 -11.10 20.58 -9.23
N ASP A 222 -10.67 20.00 -10.35
CA ASP A 222 -9.62 20.52 -11.23
C ASP A 222 -8.27 20.82 -10.50
N ASP A 223 -7.92 20.07 -9.44
CA ASP A 223 -6.65 20.25 -8.72
C ASP A 223 -5.48 19.49 -9.38
N GLU A 224 -4.75 20.19 -10.25
CA GLU A 224 -3.63 19.62 -11.04
C GLU A 224 -2.52 19.01 -10.18
N ASP A 225 -2.23 19.58 -9.01
CA ASP A 225 -1.22 19.05 -8.09
C ASP A 225 -1.58 17.65 -7.57
N SER A 226 -2.84 17.46 -7.14
CA SER A 226 -3.33 16.16 -6.67
C SER A 226 -3.34 15.14 -7.80
N ALA A 227 -3.81 15.53 -8.99
CA ALA A 227 -3.74 14.69 -10.19
C ALA A 227 -2.29 14.29 -10.50
N GLY A 228 -1.36 15.26 -10.50
CA GLY A 228 0.06 15.05 -10.77
C GLY A 228 0.71 14.06 -9.80
N MET A 229 0.42 14.17 -8.50
CA MET A 229 0.90 13.22 -7.49
C MET A 229 0.40 11.79 -7.78
N ALA A 230 -0.89 11.62 -8.07
CA ALA A 230 -1.45 10.30 -8.37
C ALA A 230 -0.88 9.70 -9.66
N LEU A 231 -0.86 10.48 -10.75
CA LEU A 231 -0.42 10.04 -12.06
C LEU A 231 1.08 9.70 -12.10
N MET A 232 1.93 10.50 -11.44
CA MET A 232 3.36 10.20 -11.31
C MET A 232 3.59 8.92 -10.49
N THR A 233 2.85 8.75 -9.40
CA THR A 233 2.93 7.53 -8.57
C THR A 233 2.58 6.29 -9.39
N LEU A 234 1.45 6.32 -10.10
CA LEU A 234 1.00 5.22 -10.96
C LEU A 234 2.00 4.97 -12.11
N LEU A 235 2.51 6.03 -12.75
CA LEU A 235 3.51 5.88 -13.83
C LEU A 235 4.75 5.12 -13.33
N ARG A 236 5.32 5.57 -12.21
CA ARG A 236 6.56 5.01 -11.67
C ARG A 236 6.39 3.59 -11.14
N MET A 237 5.28 3.31 -10.47
CA MET A 237 4.94 1.94 -10.05
C MET A 237 4.75 1.01 -11.24
N GLY A 238 4.03 1.43 -12.28
CA GLY A 238 3.74 0.61 -13.47
C GLY A 238 4.99 0.34 -14.32
N MET A 239 5.97 1.24 -14.28
CA MET A 239 7.28 1.03 -14.90
C MET A 239 8.22 0.18 -14.06
N GLY A 240 8.13 0.26 -12.74
CA GLY A 240 9.00 -0.44 -11.79
C GLY A 240 8.88 -1.97 -11.82
N GLY A 241 9.79 -2.63 -11.10
CA GLY A 241 9.78 -4.09 -10.92
C GLY A 241 8.72 -4.57 -9.92
N ILE A 242 8.05 -3.67 -9.19
CA ILE A 242 6.86 -3.98 -8.39
C ILE A 242 5.70 -4.49 -9.26
N PHE A 243 5.62 -4.07 -10.52
CA PHE A 243 4.66 -4.60 -11.48
C PHE A 243 5.27 -5.80 -12.24
N ASP A 244 4.58 -6.94 -12.26
CA ASP A 244 5.04 -8.10 -13.01
C ASP A 244 4.86 -7.86 -14.51
N HIS A 245 5.94 -7.43 -15.16
CA HIS A 245 5.93 -7.10 -16.58
C HIS A 245 5.65 -8.30 -17.50
N ILE A 246 5.63 -9.54 -17.02
CA ILE A 246 5.33 -10.71 -17.87
C ILE A 246 3.91 -11.24 -17.62
N GLY A 247 3.51 -11.38 -16.35
CA GLY A 247 2.20 -11.93 -15.98
C GLY A 247 1.12 -10.92 -15.65
N GLY A 248 1.48 -9.64 -15.47
CA GLY A 248 0.60 -8.64 -14.90
C GLY A 248 0.40 -8.81 -13.38
N GLY A 249 -0.25 -7.81 -12.80
CA GLY A 249 -0.48 -7.71 -11.37
C GLY A 249 0.75 -7.24 -10.58
N PHE A 250 0.49 -6.53 -9.49
CA PHE A 250 1.45 -5.94 -8.59
C PHE A 250 1.87 -6.90 -7.48
N HIS A 251 3.16 -6.86 -7.19
CA HIS A 251 3.72 -7.29 -5.92
C HIS A 251 3.37 -6.30 -4.81
N ARG A 252 3.38 -6.76 -3.56
CA ARG A 252 2.79 -5.98 -2.46
C ARG A 252 3.53 -4.68 -2.16
N TYR A 253 4.85 -4.69 -2.13
CA TYR A 253 5.64 -3.49 -1.85
C TYR A 253 7.05 -3.59 -2.40
N SER A 254 7.72 -2.45 -2.51
CA SER A 254 9.12 -2.32 -2.93
C SER A 254 10.02 -2.12 -1.72
N THR A 255 11.14 -2.83 -1.69
CA THR A 255 12.18 -2.67 -0.65
C THR A 255 13.01 -1.40 -0.85
N ASP A 256 13.01 -0.85 -2.07
CA ASP A 256 13.68 0.39 -2.43
C ASP A 256 12.70 1.51 -2.81
N GLU A 257 13.24 2.72 -2.89
CA GLU A 257 12.49 3.94 -3.17
C GLU A 257 12.00 4.08 -4.63
N ARG A 258 12.53 3.25 -5.54
CA ARG A 258 12.37 3.38 -7.01
C ARG A 258 11.33 2.45 -7.59
N TRP A 259 10.65 1.67 -6.74
CA TRP A 259 9.73 0.61 -7.13
C TRP A 259 10.40 -0.54 -7.87
N PHE A 260 11.72 -0.74 -7.70
CA PHE A 260 12.48 -1.73 -8.47
C PHE A 260 12.45 -3.13 -7.86
N LEU A 261 12.87 -3.30 -6.61
CA LEU A 261 13.00 -4.60 -5.95
C LEU A 261 11.76 -4.90 -5.09
N PRO A 262 10.84 -5.76 -5.55
CA PRO A 262 9.65 -6.12 -4.78
C PRO A 262 9.96 -7.14 -3.68
N HIS A 263 9.09 -7.18 -2.67
CA HIS A 263 8.74 -8.46 -2.05
C HIS A 263 7.68 -9.15 -2.89
N PHE A 264 7.98 -10.38 -3.32
CA PHE A 264 7.30 -11.01 -4.47
C PHE A 264 5.90 -11.54 -4.17
N GLU A 265 5.38 -11.35 -2.96
CA GLU A 265 3.98 -11.68 -2.63
C GLU A 265 3.00 -10.84 -3.44
N LYS A 266 1.87 -11.43 -3.81
CA LYS A 266 0.78 -10.74 -4.51
C LYS A 266 -0.55 -10.97 -3.81
N MET A 267 -1.22 -9.88 -3.45
CA MET A 267 -2.48 -9.92 -2.72
C MET A 267 -3.64 -9.54 -3.64
N LEU A 268 -4.79 -10.19 -3.46
CA LEU A 268 -6.00 -9.88 -4.23
C LEU A 268 -6.42 -8.41 -4.03
N TYR A 269 -6.44 -7.94 -2.78
CA TYR A 269 -6.93 -6.61 -2.45
C TYR A 269 -6.03 -5.47 -2.96
N ASP A 270 -4.71 -5.67 -2.99
CA ASP A 270 -3.77 -4.69 -3.55
C ASP A 270 -4.03 -4.53 -5.05
N ASN A 271 -4.17 -5.65 -5.75
CA ASN A 271 -4.40 -5.67 -7.19
C ASN A 271 -5.80 -5.18 -7.59
N ALA A 272 -6.82 -5.44 -6.78
CA ALA A 272 -8.16 -4.89 -7.02
C ALA A 272 -8.15 -3.36 -6.92
N GLN A 273 -7.59 -2.79 -5.85
CA GLN A 273 -7.53 -1.35 -5.65
C GLN A 273 -6.64 -0.65 -6.68
N LEU A 274 -5.45 -1.20 -6.97
CA LEU A 274 -4.57 -0.64 -7.98
C LEU A 274 -5.17 -0.77 -9.38
N GLY A 275 -5.75 -1.93 -9.73
CA GLY A 275 -6.44 -2.12 -11.01
C GLY A 275 -7.52 -1.06 -11.23
N TRP A 276 -8.31 -0.76 -10.21
CA TRP A 276 -9.28 0.35 -10.24
C TRP A 276 -8.60 1.71 -10.43
N ALA A 277 -7.54 2.02 -9.68
CA ALA A 277 -6.85 3.31 -9.78
C ALA A 277 -6.23 3.54 -11.17
N TYR A 278 -5.63 2.51 -11.77
CA TYR A 278 -5.12 2.59 -13.16
C TYR A 278 -6.25 2.72 -14.19
N ALA A 279 -7.38 2.03 -14.00
CA ALA A 279 -8.55 2.20 -14.87
C ALA A 279 -9.11 3.63 -14.80
N HIS A 280 -9.15 4.21 -13.60
CA HIS A 280 -9.61 5.59 -13.38
C HIS A 280 -8.61 6.62 -13.94
N ALA A 281 -7.30 6.40 -13.77
CA ALA A 281 -6.27 7.23 -14.40
C ALA A 281 -6.37 7.19 -15.94
N TYR A 282 -6.72 6.03 -16.51
CA TYR A 282 -7.00 5.91 -17.93
C TYR A 282 -8.22 6.73 -18.36
N THR A 283 -9.31 6.71 -17.59
CA THR A 283 -10.50 7.55 -17.92
C THR A 283 -10.20 9.05 -17.83
N LEU A 284 -9.33 9.46 -16.90
CA LEU A 284 -8.92 10.86 -16.73
C LEU A 284 -8.03 11.35 -17.88
N THR A 285 -7.03 10.55 -18.25
CA THR A 285 -5.94 10.99 -19.16
C THR A 285 -6.11 10.55 -20.61
N GLY A 286 -6.81 9.44 -20.84
CA GLY A 286 -6.82 8.74 -22.13
C GLY A 286 -5.49 8.05 -22.48
N ASP A 287 -4.50 8.04 -21.58
CA ASP A 287 -3.18 7.46 -21.85
C ASP A 287 -3.22 5.93 -21.78
N ALA A 288 -2.93 5.29 -22.92
CA ALA A 288 -2.93 3.85 -23.11
C ALA A 288 -2.01 3.09 -22.13
N PHE A 289 -0.98 3.74 -21.56
CA PHE A 289 -0.14 3.14 -20.53
C PHE A 289 -0.97 2.72 -19.31
N TYR A 290 -1.78 3.62 -18.74
CA TYR A 290 -2.58 3.29 -17.57
C TYR A 290 -3.63 2.21 -17.89
N GLY A 291 -4.22 2.28 -19.08
CA GLY A 291 -5.16 1.27 -19.58
C GLY A 291 -4.54 -0.13 -19.72
N ASP A 292 -3.31 -0.23 -20.24
CA ASP A 292 -2.57 -1.51 -20.35
C ASP A 292 -2.29 -2.12 -18.97
N ILE A 293 -1.79 -1.31 -18.04
CA ILE A 293 -1.46 -1.76 -16.68
C ILE A 293 -2.73 -2.23 -15.93
N ALA A 294 -3.83 -1.48 -16.03
CA ALA A 294 -5.12 -1.87 -15.44
C ALA A 294 -5.57 -3.23 -15.99
N GLN A 295 -5.65 -3.37 -17.32
CA GLN A 295 -6.11 -4.59 -17.96
C GLN A 295 -5.23 -5.80 -17.62
N ARG A 296 -3.91 -5.64 -17.61
CA ARG A 296 -2.98 -6.73 -17.25
C ARG A 296 -3.08 -7.12 -15.77
N THR A 297 -3.47 -6.19 -14.91
CA THR A 297 -3.78 -6.45 -13.49
C THR A 297 -5.05 -7.29 -13.35
N PHE A 298 -6.14 -6.92 -14.03
CA PHE A 298 -7.38 -7.71 -14.03
C PHE A 298 -7.21 -9.07 -14.72
N ASP A 299 -6.46 -9.14 -15.82
CA ASP A 299 -6.15 -10.39 -16.50
C ASP A 299 -5.33 -11.34 -15.61
N TRP A 300 -4.43 -10.82 -14.78
CA TRP A 300 -3.75 -11.59 -13.74
C TRP A 300 -4.74 -12.13 -12.69
N MET A 301 -5.64 -11.30 -12.17
CA MET A 301 -6.67 -11.74 -11.21
C MET A 301 -7.51 -12.88 -11.78
N LEU A 302 -7.99 -12.75 -13.01
CA LEU A 302 -8.80 -13.78 -13.67
C LEU A 302 -8.04 -15.07 -13.95
N ARG A 303 -6.72 -14.99 -14.22
CA ARG A 303 -5.90 -16.15 -14.58
C ARG A 303 -5.36 -16.91 -13.37
N GLU A 304 -4.86 -16.20 -12.37
CA GLU A 304 -4.13 -16.79 -11.24
C GLU A 304 -5.01 -16.94 -9.98
N MET A 305 -5.90 -15.97 -9.75
CA MET A 305 -6.66 -15.86 -8.50
C MET A 305 -8.05 -16.46 -8.58
N ARG A 306 -8.68 -16.48 -9.77
CA ARG A 306 -10.02 -17.06 -9.94
C ARG A 306 -10.02 -18.55 -9.58
N THR A 307 -10.97 -18.95 -8.75
CA THR A 307 -11.18 -20.33 -8.33
C THR A 307 -12.13 -21.05 -9.28
N VAL A 308 -12.24 -22.37 -9.15
CA VAL A 308 -13.15 -23.17 -10.01
C VAL A 308 -14.62 -22.87 -9.73
N GLU A 309 -14.91 -22.32 -8.55
CA GLU A 309 -16.24 -21.91 -8.10
C GLU A 309 -16.65 -20.51 -8.59
N GLY A 310 -15.73 -19.74 -9.18
CA GLY A 310 -16.00 -18.44 -9.79
C GLY A 310 -15.59 -17.21 -8.96
N ALA A 311 -15.29 -17.39 -7.68
CA ALA A 311 -14.73 -16.35 -6.81
C ALA A 311 -13.19 -16.27 -6.90
N PHE A 312 -12.55 -15.49 -6.04
CA PHE A 312 -11.11 -15.23 -6.05
C PHE A 312 -10.43 -15.68 -4.75
N ALA A 313 -9.30 -16.37 -4.92
CA ALA A 313 -8.33 -16.72 -3.90
C ALA A 313 -7.69 -15.46 -3.27
N SER A 314 -7.11 -15.58 -2.08
CA SER A 314 -6.65 -14.43 -1.30
C SER A 314 -5.28 -13.92 -1.72
N ALA A 315 -4.29 -14.80 -1.90
CA ALA A 315 -2.90 -14.40 -2.15
C ALA A 315 -2.06 -15.44 -2.92
N LEU A 316 -0.92 -14.98 -3.45
CA LEU A 316 0.21 -15.80 -3.89
C LEU A 316 1.42 -15.54 -2.98
N ASP A 317 2.06 -16.61 -2.53
CA ASP A 317 3.27 -16.59 -1.71
C ASP A 317 4.44 -15.88 -2.42
N ALA A 318 5.36 -15.32 -1.65
CA ALA A 318 6.61 -14.77 -2.17
C ALA A 318 7.65 -15.88 -2.44
N ASP A 319 7.58 -16.97 -1.67
CA ASP A 319 8.57 -18.04 -1.66
C ASP A 319 8.25 -19.20 -2.62
N THR A 320 9.32 -19.75 -3.20
CA THR A 320 9.33 -21.05 -3.91
C THR A 320 10.44 -21.93 -3.32
N PRO A 321 10.49 -23.25 -3.61
CA PRO A 321 11.58 -24.10 -3.13
C PRO A 321 12.99 -23.58 -3.48
N GLU A 322 13.12 -22.85 -4.58
CA GLU A 322 14.36 -22.21 -5.05
C GLU A 322 14.70 -20.90 -4.34
N GLY A 323 13.76 -20.31 -3.61
CA GLY A 323 13.90 -19.03 -2.90
C GLY A 323 12.81 -18.02 -3.29
N GLU A 324 12.83 -16.87 -2.60
CA GLU A 324 11.93 -15.74 -2.87
C GLU A 324 12.15 -15.21 -4.29
N GLY A 325 11.06 -14.92 -5.01
CA GLY A 325 11.13 -14.26 -6.32
C GLY A 325 11.68 -15.06 -7.50
N TYR A 326 12.17 -16.29 -7.29
CA TYR A 326 12.71 -17.13 -8.38
C TYR A 326 11.71 -17.33 -9.52
N TYR A 327 10.42 -17.52 -9.20
CA TYR A 327 9.35 -17.68 -10.18
C TYR A 327 9.26 -16.51 -11.16
N TYR A 328 9.42 -15.27 -10.66
CA TYR A 328 9.20 -14.04 -11.42
C TYR A 328 10.45 -13.50 -12.12
N THR A 329 11.64 -13.85 -11.62
CA THR A 329 12.93 -13.35 -12.14
C THR A 329 13.51 -14.22 -13.26
N TRP A 330 14.46 -13.70 -14.02
CA TRP A 330 15.02 -14.37 -15.21
C TRP A 330 16.53 -14.20 -15.34
N THR A 331 17.23 -15.25 -15.75
CA THR A 331 18.58 -15.04 -16.32
C THR A 331 18.46 -14.62 -17.77
N GLU A 332 19.41 -13.83 -18.28
CA GLU A 332 19.47 -13.52 -19.71
C GLU A 332 19.45 -14.80 -20.56
N LYS A 333 20.22 -15.82 -20.15
CA LYS A 333 20.29 -17.10 -20.85
C LYS A 333 18.93 -17.78 -21.01
N GLU A 334 18.09 -17.76 -19.97
CA GLU A 334 16.72 -18.30 -20.03
C GLU A 334 15.91 -17.60 -21.13
N ILE A 335 16.04 -16.28 -21.28
CA ILE A 335 15.32 -15.50 -22.31
C ILE A 335 15.75 -15.95 -23.73
N TYR A 336 17.04 -16.09 -24.00
CA TYR A 336 17.54 -16.55 -25.32
C TYR A 336 17.28 -18.03 -25.61
N GLU A 337 17.02 -18.85 -24.60
CA GLU A 337 16.60 -20.24 -24.79
C GLU A 337 15.14 -20.35 -25.23
N ILE A 338 14.31 -19.38 -24.87
CA ILE A 338 12.87 -19.36 -25.15
C ILE A 338 12.55 -18.60 -26.43
N LEU A 339 13.21 -17.45 -26.64
CA LEU A 339 12.90 -16.52 -27.71
C LEU A 339 13.91 -16.61 -28.86
N PRO A 340 13.47 -16.41 -30.11
CA PRO A 340 14.35 -16.02 -31.22
C PRO A 340 15.28 -14.88 -30.83
N ARG A 341 16.51 -14.92 -31.35
CA ARG A 341 17.58 -14.00 -30.96
C ARG A 341 17.20 -12.53 -31.05
N GLU A 342 16.55 -12.11 -32.14
CA GLU A 342 16.13 -10.72 -32.35
C GLU A 342 15.13 -10.25 -31.28
N GLU A 343 14.20 -11.11 -30.90
CA GLU A 343 13.16 -10.79 -29.90
C GLU A 343 13.72 -10.83 -28.48
N ALA A 344 14.68 -11.73 -28.21
CA ALA A 344 15.45 -11.73 -26.97
C ALA A 344 16.26 -10.43 -26.85
N ASP A 345 16.99 -10.04 -27.90
CA ASP A 345 17.76 -8.79 -27.96
C ASP A 345 16.83 -7.57 -27.68
N LEU A 346 15.63 -7.56 -28.29
CA LEU A 346 14.61 -6.53 -28.08
C LEU A 346 14.10 -6.50 -26.62
N PHE A 347 13.68 -7.65 -26.10
CA PHE A 347 13.16 -7.76 -24.74
C PHE A 347 14.20 -7.36 -23.70
N CYS A 348 15.44 -7.84 -23.85
CA CYS A 348 16.54 -7.50 -22.96
C CYS A 348 16.83 -6.00 -22.94
N ARG A 349 16.76 -5.33 -24.10
CA ARG A 349 16.97 -3.89 -24.20
C ARG A 349 15.83 -3.07 -23.59
N VAL A 350 14.57 -3.48 -23.79
CA VAL A 350 13.42 -2.73 -23.26
C VAL A 350 13.28 -2.92 -21.75
N TYR A 351 13.52 -4.14 -21.25
CA TYR A 351 13.29 -4.50 -19.85
C TYR A 351 14.55 -4.53 -18.97
N GLU A 352 15.65 -3.94 -19.44
CA GLU A 352 16.92 -3.83 -18.71
C GLU A 352 17.44 -5.17 -18.17
N ILE A 353 17.40 -6.20 -19.00
CA ILE A 353 17.93 -7.52 -18.65
C ILE A 353 19.44 -7.52 -18.88
N GLN A 354 20.20 -7.73 -17.80
CA GLN A 354 21.66 -7.73 -17.80
C GLN A 354 22.21 -9.16 -17.76
N PRO A 355 23.31 -9.48 -18.47
CA PRO A 355 23.95 -10.80 -18.42
C PRO A 355 24.33 -11.26 -17.00
N GLU A 356 24.81 -10.33 -16.17
CA GLU A 356 25.17 -10.53 -14.77
C GLU A 356 23.98 -10.50 -13.80
N GLY A 357 22.80 -10.13 -14.27
CA GLY A 357 21.61 -9.91 -13.44
C GLY A 357 21.55 -8.52 -12.82
N ASN A 358 20.36 -7.92 -12.80
CA ASN A 358 20.08 -6.65 -12.13
C ASN A 358 19.55 -6.81 -10.68
N TYR A 359 19.28 -8.04 -10.22
CA TYR A 359 18.74 -8.33 -8.89
C TYR A 359 19.84 -8.74 -7.89
N HIS A 360 19.94 -7.98 -6.80
CA HIS A 360 20.76 -8.30 -5.63
C HIS A 360 19.88 -8.76 -4.47
N ASP A 361 20.27 -9.86 -3.82
CA ASP A 361 19.57 -10.38 -2.65
C ASP A 361 19.56 -9.34 -1.52
N GLU A 362 18.39 -9.08 -0.92
CA GLU A 362 18.22 -7.97 0.03
C GLU A 362 19.08 -8.16 1.28
N ALA A 363 19.05 -9.36 1.86
CA ALA A 363 19.71 -9.68 3.13
C ALA A 363 21.23 -9.75 2.99
N THR A 364 21.72 -10.32 1.90
CA THR A 364 23.16 -10.55 1.70
C THR A 364 23.83 -9.52 0.79
N ARG A 365 23.04 -8.70 0.07
CA ARG A 365 23.46 -7.75 -0.98
C ARG A 365 24.29 -8.39 -2.09
N ARG A 366 24.21 -9.71 -2.25
CA ARG A 366 24.97 -10.45 -3.26
C ARG A 366 24.22 -10.47 -4.59
N PRO A 367 24.93 -10.41 -5.73
CA PRO A 367 24.30 -10.57 -7.03
C PRO A 367 23.69 -11.96 -7.15
N THR A 368 22.45 -12.02 -7.58
CA THR A 368 21.71 -13.29 -7.77
C THR A 368 21.98 -13.93 -9.13
N GLY A 369 22.52 -13.17 -10.09
CA GLY A 369 22.60 -13.58 -11.50
C GLY A 369 21.26 -13.53 -12.24
N ARG A 370 20.20 -13.03 -11.60
CA ARG A 370 18.85 -12.95 -12.15
C ARG A 370 18.44 -11.49 -12.34
N ASN A 371 17.42 -11.30 -13.18
CA ASN A 371 16.88 -10.01 -13.54
C ASN A 371 15.42 -9.92 -13.14
N ILE A 372 15.05 -8.75 -12.63
CA ILE A 372 13.68 -8.26 -12.51
C ILE A 372 13.43 -7.39 -13.75
N PRO A 373 12.56 -7.83 -14.68
CA PRO A 373 12.15 -7.01 -15.81
C PRO A 373 11.49 -5.73 -15.31
N HIS A 374 11.96 -4.56 -15.78
CA HIS A 374 11.37 -3.25 -15.47
C HIS A 374 11.65 -2.27 -16.61
N LEU A 375 10.93 -1.16 -16.66
CA LEU A 375 11.12 -0.11 -17.65
C LEU A 375 11.88 1.07 -17.03
N THR A 376 12.87 1.59 -17.73
CA THR A 376 13.59 2.83 -17.35
C THR A 376 12.96 4.08 -17.94
N LYS A 377 12.13 3.91 -18.98
CA LYS A 377 11.41 4.97 -19.69
C LYS A 377 10.12 4.44 -20.33
N PRO A 378 9.20 5.32 -20.74
CA PRO A 378 7.96 4.91 -21.40
C PRO A 378 8.21 4.15 -22.72
N ILE A 379 7.25 3.32 -23.13
CA ILE A 379 7.35 2.48 -24.34
C ILE A 379 7.49 3.33 -25.60
N GLU A 380 6.90 4.51 -25.61
CA GLU A 380 6.94 5.49 -26.70
C GLU A 380 8.38 5.94 -26.94
N GLN A 381 9.12 6.24 -25.87
CA GLN A 381 10.54 6.60 -25.96
C GLN A 381 11.41 5.41 -26.41
N HIS A 382 11.09 4.20 -25.94
CA HIS A 382 11.76 3.00 -26.45
C HIS A 382 11.50 2.79 -27.96
N ALA A 383 10.28 3.03 -28.42
CA ALA A 383 9.90 2.89 -29.83
C ALA A 383 10.68 3.90 -30.70
N GLU A 384 10.78 5.16 -30.26
CA GLU A 384 11.59 6.18 -30.91
C GLU A 384 13.05 5.77 -31.06
N GLU A 385 13.69 5.29 -29.98
CA GLU A 385 15.08 4.83 -30.00
C GLU A 385 15.32 3.57 -30.86
N LEU A 386 14.28 2.78 -31.05
CA LEU A 386 14.28 1.59 -31.89
C LEU A 386 13.87 1.90 -33.34
N ASN A 387 13.45 3.12 -33.64
CA ASN A 387 12.83 3.53 -34.90
C ASN A 387 11.65 2.63 -35.30
N LEU A 388 10.79 2.34 -34.32
CA LEU A 388 9.55 1.57 -34.47
C LEU A 388 8.36 2.47 -34.15
N ASP A 389 7.20 2.10 -34.68
CA ASP A 389 5.94 2.64 -34.20
C ASP A 389 5.64 2.13 -32.78
N ALA A 390 5.03 2.96 -31.93
CA ALA A 390 4.78 2.61 -30.54
C ALA A 390 3.77 1.46 -30.41
N ASP A 391 2.73 1.41 -31.25
CA ASP A 391 1.76 0.32 -31.25
C ASP A 391 2.38 -0.97 -31.78
N GLU A 392 3.21 -0.88 -32.83
CA GLU A 392 4.00 -2.02 -33.31
C GLU A 392 4.89 -2.60 -32.19
N LEU A 393 5.59 -1.74 -31.43
CA LEU A 393 6.41 -2.20 -30.30
C LEU A 393 5.56 -2.87 -29.21
N ARG A 394 4.41 -2.27 -28.85
CA ARG A 394 3.49 -2.86 -27.86
C ARG A 394 2.99 -4.24 -28.29
N GLU A 395 2.58 -4.41 -29.55
CA GLU A 395 2.13 -5.70 -30.10
C GLU A 395 3.24 -6.75 -30.05
N ARG A 396 4.46 -6.39 -30.47
CA ARG A 396 5.62 -7.30 -30.41
C ARG A 396 5.93 -7.72 -28.98
N LEU A 397 5.96 -6.77 -28.04
CA LEU A 397 6.23 -7.07 -26.63
C LEU A 397 5.10 -7.90 -26.01
N ASN A 398 3.85 -7.71 -26.40
CA ASN A 398 2.72 -8.54 -25.97
C ASN A 398 2.94 -10.02 -26.33
N ASP A 399 3.30 -10.32 -27.57
CA ASP A 399 3.56 -11.70 -28.00
C ASP A 399 4.79 -12.31 -27.28
N ILE A 400 5.86 -11.52 -27.11
CA ILE A 400 7.05 -11.95 -26.38
C ILE A 400 6.70 -12.29 -24.92
N ARG A 401 5.99 -11.39 -24.22
CA ARG A 401 5.54 -11.60 -22.84
C ARG A 401 4.68 -12.86 -22.72
N ALA A 402 3.77 -13.09 -23.67
CA ALA A 402 2.93 -14.28 -23.67
C ALA A 402 3.76 -15.58 -23.75
N ARG A 403 4.79 -15.62 -24.60
CA ARG A 403 5.69 -16.79 -24.69
C ARG A 403 6.55 -16.98 -23.44
N LEU A 404 7.06 -15.90 -22.86
CA LEU A 404 7.77 -15.95 -21.58
C LEU A 404 6.86 -16.41 -20.44
N LEU A 405 5.60 -15.97 -20.41
CA LEU A 405 4.62 -16.41 -19.43
C LEU A 405 4.36 -17.92 -19.53
N VAL A 406 4.17 -18.45 -20.74
CA VAL A 406 4.02 -19.90 -20.97
C VAL A 406 5.23 -20.67 -20.44
N ALA A 407 6.45 -20.18 -20.71
CA ALA A 407 7.66 -20.80 -20.18
C ALA A 407 7.72 -20.73 -18.64
N ARG A 408 7.35 -19.59 -18.04
CA ARG A 408 7.31 -19.39 -16.58
C ARG A 408 6.38 -20.36 -15.88
N GLN A 409 5.23 -20.65 -16.47
CA GLN A 409 4.23 -21.57 -15.92
C GLN A 409 4.71 -23.03 -15.84
N THR A 410 5.88 -23.36 -16.40
CA THR A 410 6.52 -24.68 -16.23
C THR A 410 7.40 -24.78 -14.98
N ARG A 411 7.69 -23.66 -14.30
CA ARG A 411 8.47 -23.59 -13.06
C ARG A 411 7.61 -24.01 -11.85
N HIS A 412 8.25 -24.22 -10.70
CA HIS A 412 7.52 -24.33 -9.43
C HIS A 412 6.81 -23.00 -9.14
N ALA A 413 5.48 -22.99 -9.23
CA ALA A 413 4.67 -21.83 -8.93
C ALA A 413 4.69 -21.53 -7.42
N PRO A 414 4.61 -20.26 -7.01
CA PRO A 414 4.37 -19.90 -5.62
C PRO A 414 3.07 -20.54 -5.13
N ARG A 415 3.01 -20.85 -3.84
CA ARG A 415 1.79 -21.41 -3.26
C ARG A 415 0.68 -20.36 -3.34
N ARG A 416 -0.49 -20.80 -3.81
CA ARG A 416 -1.70 -20.00 -3.76
C ARG A 416 -2.40 -20.25 -2.44
N ASP A 417 -2.68 -19.18 -1.72
CA ASP A 417 -3.65 -19.23 -0.63
C ASP A 417 -5.05 -19.19 -1.24
N ASP A 418 -5.70 -20.35 -1.28
CA ASP A 418 -6.98 -20.58 -1.95
C ASP A 418 -8.20 -20.28 -1.07
N LYS A 419 -8.01 -19.65 0.10
CA LYS A 419 -9.13 -19.08 0.87
C LYS A 419 -9.83 -18.00 0.05
N ILE A 420 -11.16 -18.02 0.11
CA ILE A 420 -12.01 -16.94 -0.39
C ILE A 420 -12.46 -16.12 0.82
N LEU A 421 -12.14 -14.82 0.81
CA LEU A 421 -12.53 -13.86 1.84
C LEU A 421 -13.55 -12.88 1.27
N THR A 422 -14.65 -12.66 2.01
CA THR A 422 -15.78 -11.85 1.55
C THR A 422 -15.39 -10.40 1.29
N ASP A 423 -14.67 -9.76 2.20
CA ASP A 423 -14.14 -8.40 2.06
C ASP A 423 -13.25 -8.22 0.81
N TRP A 424 -12.27 -9.10 0.58
CA TRP A 424 -11.33 -8.96 -0.54
C TRP A 424 -12.00 -9.26 -1.88
N ASN A 425 -12.93 -10.22 -1.89
CA ASN A 425 -13.76 -10.47 -3.08
C ASN A 425 -14.72 -9.30 -3.33
N GLY A 426 -15.24 -8.63 -2.30
CA GLY A 426 -16.01 -7.41 -2.43
C GLY A 426 -15.27 -6.31 -3.19
N LEU A 427 -14.01 -6.06 -2.84
CA LEU A 427 -13.14 -5.13 -3.58
C LEU A 427 -12.84 -5.59 -5.00
N ALA A 428 -12.63 -6.89 -5.22
CA ALA A 428 -12.40 -7.45 -6.55
C ALA A 428 -13.65 -7.30 -7.46
N ILE A 429 -14.85 -7.55 -6.92
CA ILE A 429 -16.12 -7.35 -7.62
C ILE A 429 -16.29 -5.88 -7.99
N TRP A 430 -16.07 -4.97 -7.03
CA TRP A 430 -16.11 -3.53 -7.25
C TRP A 430 -15.15 -3.10 -8.37
N ALA A 431 -13.88 -3.50 -8.30
CA ALA A 431 -12.90 -3.11 -9.30
C ALA A 431 -13.17 -3.70 -10.69
N LEU A 432 -13.62 -4.95 -10.78
CA LEU A 432 -13.97 -5.60 -12.06
C LEU A 432 -15.24 -5.03 -12.69
N ALA A 433 -16.25 -4.71 -11.89
CA ALA A 433 -17.48 -4.08 -12.39
C ALA A 433 -17.19 -2.69 -12.95
N TYR A 434 -16.38 -1.88 -12.24
CA TYR A 434 -15.90 -0.60 -12.76
C TYR A 434 -15.08 -0.77 -14.05
N ALA A 435 -14.14 -1.72 -14.08
CA ALA A 435 -13.34 -2.00 -15.28
C ALA A 435 -14.18 -2.46 -16.48
N ALA A 436 -15.30 -3.13 -16.25
CA ALA A 436 -16.21 -3.54 -17.32
C ALA A 436 -16.88 -2.32 -18.00
N ASP A 437 -17.14 -1.25 -17.24
CA ASP A 437 -17.65 0.01 -17.79
C ASP A 437 -16.57 0.77 -18.57
N VAL A 438 -15.33 0.76 -18.07
CA VAL A 438 -14.20 1.47 -18.69
C VAL A 438 -13.70 0.78 -19.98
N PHE A 439 -13.62 -0.55 -20.01
CA PHE A 439 -12.99 -1.30 -21.12
C PHE A 439 -14.02 -2.06 -21.96
N GLU A 440 -14.59 -1.38 -22.96
CA GLU A 440 -15.67 -1.93 -23.82
C GLU A 440 -15.34 -3.31 -24.43
N GLU A 441 -14.11 -3.51 -24.93
CA GLU A 441 -13.68 -4.78 -25.54
C GLU A 441 -13.64 -5.97 -24.56
N LYS A 442 -13.50 -5.69 -23.25
CA LYS A 442 -13.42 -6.70 -22.19
C LYS A 442 -14.64 -6.70 -21.27
N ARG A 443 -15.65 -5.87 -21.57
CA ARG A 443 -16.85 -5.66 -20.74
C ARG A 443 -17.51 -6.97 -20.33
N GLU A 444 -17.86 -7.83 -21.28
CA GLU A 444 -18.54 -9.11 -21.01
C GLU A 444 -17.72 -10.00 -20.05
N ARG A 445 -16.40 -10.05 -20.25
CA ARG A 445 -15.50 -10.89 -19.46
C ARG A 445 -15.38 -10.41 -18.01
N TYR A 446 -15.28 -9.10 -17.81
CA TYR A 446 -15.15 -8.49 -16.48
C TYR A 446 -16.48 -8.48 -15.73
N GLU A 447 -17.57 -8.12 -16.41
CA GLU A 447 -18.93 -8.17 -15.85
C GLU A 447 -19.28 -9.59 -15.38
N GLN A 448 -19.04 -10.59 -16.23
CA GLN A 448 -19.32 -11.98 -15.90
C GLN A 448 -18.51 -12.44 -14.67
N ALA A 449 -17.23 -12.10 -14.60
CA ALA A 449 -16.39 -12.48 -13.47
C ALA A 449 -16.85 -11.81 -12.16
N ALA A 450 -17.22 -10.53 -12.20
CA ALA A 450 -17.75 -9.81 -11.05
C ALA A 450 -19.11 -10.39 -10.59
N ALA A 451 -20.03 -10.66 -11.51
CA ALA A 451 -21.35 -11.21 -11.21
C ALA A 451 -21.26 -12.64 -10.64
N GLU A 452 -20.40 -13.49 -11.19
CA GLU A 452 -20.19 -14.85 -10.68
C GLU A 452 -19.57 -14.86 -9.27
N ALA A 453 -18.58 -14.00 -9.02
CA ALA A 453 -18.01 -13.87 -7.67
C ALA A 453 -19.06 -13.35 -6.67
N ALA A 454 -19.87 -12.36 -7.05
CA ALA A 454 -20.95 -11.86 -6.20
C ALA A 454 -22.00 -12.96 -5.90
N GLU A 455 -22.41 -13.72 -6.92
CA GLU A 455 -23.35 -14.82 -6.72
C GLU A 455 -22.75 -15.94 -5.84
N PHE A 456 -21.45 -16.24 -6.00
CA PHE A 456 -20.76 -17.20 -5.17
C PHE A 456 -20.81 -16.80 -3.69
N LEU A 457 -20.48 -15.54 -3.36
CA LEU A 457 -20.56 -15.02 -2.00
C LEU A 457 -21.99 -15.08 -1.46
N TRP A 458 -22.97 -14.67 -2.28
CA TRP A 458 -24.39 -14.71 -1.90
C TRP A 458 -24.89 -16.12 -1.55
N GLN A 459 -24.43 -17.14 -2.29
CA GLN A 459 -24.88 -18.51 -2.13
C GLN A 459 -24.13 -19.28 -1.04
N ASN A 460 -22.82 -19.02 -0.87
CA ASN A 460 -21.94 -19.88 -0.08
C ASN A 460 -21.43 -19.22 1.19
N LEU A 461 -21.34 -17.88 1.26
CA LEU A 461 -20.77 -17.14 2.39
C LEU A 461 -21.89 -16.55 3.26
N ARG A 462 -23.01 -17.27 3.39
CA ARG A 462 -24.13 -16.92 4.26
C ARG A 462 -24.57 -18.10 5.12
N ASP A 463 -24.86 -17.84 6.39
CA ASP A 463 -25.45 -18.84 7.27
C ASP A 463 -26.95 -19.04 6.98
N ALA A 464 -27.58 -19.99 7.67
CA ALA A 464 -29.00 -20.30 7.49
C ALA A 464 -29.95 -19.14 7.84
N ASN A 465 -29.47 -18.12 8.56
CA ASN A 465 -30.21 -16.91 8.90
C ASN A 465 -29.86 -15.72 7.98
N GLY A 466 -29.04 -15.95 6.96
CA GLY A 466 -28.63 -14.94 5.99
C GLY A 466 -27.46 -14.05 6.45
N ARG A 467 -26.82 -14.33 7.60
CA ARG A 467 -25.63 -13.60 8.07
C ARG A 467 -24.47 -13.89 7.13
N LEU A 468 -23.72 -12.86 6.72
CA LEU A 468 -22.45 -13.08 6.03
C LEU A 468 -21.43 -13.80 6.91
N LEU A 469 -20.64 -14.65 6.26
CA LEU A 469 -19.46 -15.30 6.78
C LEU A 469 -18.22 -14.71 6.11
N HIS A 470 -17.09 -14.78 6.80
CA HIS A 470 -15.85 -14.17 6.34
C HIS A 470 -15.08 -15.09 5.39
N ARG A 471 -14.95 -16.38 5.74
CA ARG A 471 -14.01 -17.32 5.09
C ARG A 471 -14.72 -18.50 4.45
N TYR A 472 -14.38 -18.79 3.21
CA TYR A 472 -14.68 -20.07 2.55
C TYR A 472 -13.42 -20.79 2.10
N ARG A 473 -13.35 -22.09 2.36
CA ARG A 473 -12.30 -22.96 1.83
C ARG A 473 -12.74 -24.43 1.84
N GLU A 474 -12.41 -25.18 0.78
CA GLU A 474 -12.67 -26.63 0.69
C GLU A 474 -14.12 -27.05 0.99
N GLY A 475 -15.12 -26.28 0.52
CA GLY A 475 -16.53 -26.59 0.74
C GLY A 475 -17.10 -26.12 2.08
N GLU A 476 -16.30 -25.46 2.92
CA GLU A 476 -16.71 -24.98 4.23
C GLU A 476 -16.68 -23.45 4.29
N ALA A 477 -17.83 -22.85 4.62
CA ALA A 477 -17.94 -21.44 5.02
C ALA A 477 -17.94 -21.33 6.54
N SER A 478 -17.11 -20.44 7.08
CA SER A 478 -16.97 -20.24 8.52
C SER A 478 -16.51 -18.83 8.84
N ILE A 479 -16.41 -18.56 10.14
CA ILE A 479 -16.07 -17.27 10.74
C ILE A 479 -17.18 -16.24 10.51
N PRO A 480 -17.79 -15.70 11.58
CA PRO A 480 -18.75 -14.63 11.44
C PRO A 480 -18.13 -13.43 10.69
N ALA A 481 -18.81 -12.86 9.69
CA ALA A 481 -18.27 -11.71 8.96
C ALA A 481 -18.04 -10.48 9.85
N TYR A 482 -17.03 -9.69 9.47
CA TYR A 482 -16.60 -8.41 10.02
C TYR A 482 -17.25 -7.23 9.28
N LEU A 483 -17.14 -6.02 9.83
CA LEU A 483 -17.63 -4.80 9.16
C LEU A 483 -17.13 -4.65 7.70
N PRO A 484 -15.82 -4.82 7.38
CA PRO A 484 -15.33 -4.72 6.01
C PRO A 484 -16.00 -5.68 5.02
N ASP A 485 -16.36 -6.89 5.46
CA ASP A 485 -17.03 -7.88 4.60
C ASP A 485 -18.38 -7.34 4.09
N TYR A 486 -19.16 -6.71 4.97
CA TYR A 486 -20.45 -6.12 4.58
C TYR A 486 -20.24 -4.88 3.72
N ALA A 487 -19.31 -4.01 4.12
CA ALA A 487 -19.04 -2.76 3.42
C ALA A 487 -18.56 -2.99 1.99
N PHE A 488 -17.50 -3.78 1.81
CA PHE A 488 -16.87 -3.97 0.49
C PHE A 488 -17.69 -4.85 -0.43
N TYR A 489 -18.37 -5.88 0.11
CA TYR A 489 -19.30 -6.66 -0.70
C TYR A 489 -20.49 -5.80 -1.13
N GLY A 490 -21.00 -4.95 -0.24
CA GLY A 490 -22.02 -3.95 -0.55
C GLY A 490 -21.60 -2.99 -1.65
N MET A 491 -20.38 -2.45 -1.59
CA MET A 491 -19.79 -1.62 -2.66
C MET A 491 -19.75 -2.38 -4.00
N GLY A 492 -19.30 -3.63 -4.01
CA GLY A 492 -19.28 -4.45 -5.22
C GLY A 492 -20.67 -4.70 -5.82
N LEU A 493 -21.68 -4.94 -4.97
CA LEU A 493 -23.07 -5.07 -5.41
C LEU A 493 -23.62 -3.76 -5.99
N MET A 494 -23.27 -2.62 -5.40
CA MET A 494 -23.66 -1.31 -5.93
C MET A 494 -23.01 -1.03 -7.29
N GLU A 495 -21.74 -1.39 -7.47
CA GLU A 495 -21.05 -1.22 -8.75
C GLU A 495 -21.67 -2.11 -9.85
N LEU A 496 -22.00 -3.37 -9.51
CA LEU A 496 -22.75 -4.25 -10.41
C LEU A 496 -24.13 -3.68 -10.77
N TYR A 497 -24.83 -3.07 -9.81
CA TYR A 497 -26.10 -2.40 -10.08
C TYR A 497 -25.91 -1.21 -11.02
N SER A 498 -24.90 -0.37 -10.80
CA SER A 498 -24.59 0.76 -11.69
C SER A 498 -24.27 0.30 -13.12
N LEU A 499 -23.51 -0.78 -13.27
CA LEU A 499 -23.11 -1.35 -14.56
C LEU A 499 -24.28 -1.99 -15.33
N THR A 500 -25.18 -2.70 -14.63
CA THR A 500 -26.17 -3.60 -15.27
C THR A 500 -27.61 -3.10 -15.16
N LEU A 501 -27.89 -2.23 -14.18
CA LEU A 501 -29.23 -1.82 -13.74
C LEU A 501 -30.14 -2.99 -13.33
N GLU A 502 -29.58 -4.17 -13.07
CA GLU A 502 -30.34 -5.32 -12.60
C GLU A 502 -30.71 -5.14 -11.13
N ARG A 503 -32.02 -5.02 -10.86
CA ARG A 503 -32.57 -4.72 -9.53
C ARG A 503 -32.15 -5.71 -8.44
N VAL A 504 -31.81 -6.94 -8.80
CA VAL A 504 -31.34 -7.97 -7.84
C VAL A 504 -30.11 -7.50 -7.06
N TRP A 505 -29.19 -6.76 -7.70
CA TRP A 505 -27.98 -6.29 -7.05
C TRP A 505 -28.29 -5.19 -6.03
N LEU A 506 -29.17 -4.24 -6.39
CA LEU A 506 -29.64 -3.19 -5.48
C LEU A 506 -30.40 -3.78 -4.28
N GLU A 507 -31.31 -4.74 -4.50
CA GLU A 507 -32.08 -5.38 -3.43
C GLU A 507 -31.17 -6.13 -2.44
N ARG A 508 -30.14 -6.82 -2.95
CA ARG A 508 -29.14 -7.49 -2.12
C ARG A 508 -28.25 -6.50 -1.37
N ALA A 509 -27.78 -5.45 -2.03
CA ALA A 509 -27.00 -4.38 -1.39
C ALA A 509 -27.78 -3.78 -0.21
N VAL A 510 -29.06 -3.49 -0.44
CA VAL A 510 -29.98 -3.02 0.58
C VAL A 510 -30.13 -3.99 1.78
N GLU A 511 -30.23 -5.31 1.53
CA GLU A 511 -30.23 -6.32 2.60
C GLU A 511 -28.92 -6.32 3.40
N ILE A 512 -27.78 -6.26 2.71
CA ILE A 512 -26.45 -6.22 3.32
C ILE A 512 -26.28 -4.96 4.17
N ALA A 513 -26.71 -3.79 3.69
CA ALA A 513 -26.63 -2.53 4.44
C ALA A 513 -27.46 -2.59 5.73
N ASP A 514 -28.67 -3.11 5.67
CA ASP A 514 -29.53 -3.24 6.86
C ASP A 514 -28.94 -4.19 7.90
N GLN A 515 -28.36 -5.32 7.46
CA GLN A 515 -27.64 -6.23 8.35
C GLN A 515 -26.39 -5.58 8.96
N MET A 516 -25.62 -4.85 8.16
CA MET A 516 -24.44 -4.12 8.61
C MET A 516 -24.81 -3.12 9.72
N ILE A 517 -25.85 -2.31 9.50
CA ILE A 517 -26.34 -1.34 10.47
C ILE A 517 -26.84 -2.03 11.73
N ALA A 518 -27.63 -3.10 11.62
CA ALA A 518 -28.17 -3.79 12.77
C ALA A 518 -27.10 -4.44 13.66
N ARG A 519 -25.96 -4.83 13.09
CA ARG A 519 -24.92 -5.61 13.78
C ARG A 519 -23.79 -4.77 14.36
N PHE A 520 -23.35 -3.75 13.62
CA PHE A 520 -22.10 -3.07 13.91
C PHE A 520 -22.27 -1.60 14.33
N HIS A 521 -23.40 -0.96 14.01
CA HIS A 521 -23.59 0.46 14.29
C HIS A 521 -23.66 0.75 15.80
N ASP A 522 -22.88 1.73 16.24
CA ASP A 522 -22.96 2.27 17.59
C ASP A 522 -23.92 3.47 17.62
N ALA A 523 -25.18 3.20 17.97
CA ALA A 523 -26.21 4.23 18.04
C ALA A 523 -25.98 5.31 19.11
N GLU A 524 -25.06 5.09 20.07
CA GLU A 524 -24.76 6.08 21.11
C GLU A 524 -23.69 7.08 20.67
N ARG A 525 -22.68 6.62 19.92
CA ARG A 525 -21.49 7.42 19.60
C ARG A 525 -21.23 7.60 18.10
N GLY A 526 -22.05 7.01 17.24
CA GLY A 526 -21.89 7.02 15.78
C GLY A 526 -20.80 6.07 15.30
N GLY A 527 -20.77 5.79 14.00
CA GLY A 527 -19.83 4.85 13.40
C GLY A 527 -20.08 3.40 13.79
N PHE A 528 -19.18 2.51 13.36
CA PHE A 528 -19.38 1.06 13.39
C PHE A 528 -18.21 0.34 14.06
N TYR A 529 -18.54 -0.67 14.87
CA TYR A 529 -17.56 -1.62 15.40
C TYR A 529 -17.10 -2.59 14.32
N THR A 530 -15.82 -3.00 14.37
CA THR A 530 -15.26 -4.00 13.44
C THR A 530 -15.93 -5.37 13.62
N THR A 531 -16.33 -5.70 14.85
CA THR A 531 -16.94 -6.99 15.23
C THR A 531 -18.33 -6.80 15.85
N ASP A 532 -19.17 -7.83 15.73
CA ASP A 532 -20.44 -7.94 16.45
C ASP A 532 -20.35 -8.99 17.58
N SER A 533 -21.46 -9.17 18.31
CA SER A 533 -21.54 -10.11 19.44
C SER A 533 -21.27 -11.59 19.14
N ALA A 534 -21.16 -11.99 17.87
CA ALA A 534 -20.79 -13.37 17.51
C ALA A 534 -19.28 -13.62 17.60
N HIS A 535 -18.46 -12.58 17.79
CA HIS A 535 -17.03 -12.69 17.97
C HIS A 535 -16.69 -12.80 19.46
N ASP A 536 -16.15 -13.95 19.85
CA ASP A 536 -15.80 -14.24 21.23
C ASP A 536 -14.31 -13.95 21.54
N LEU A 537 -14.00 -13.85 22.84
CA LEU A 537 -12.64 -13.79 23.42
C LEU A 537 -11.84 -12.51 23.14
N LEU A 538 -12.47 -11.48 22.57
CA LEU A 538 -11.86 -10.16 22.45
C LEU A 538 -11.83 -9.45 23.79
N ILE A 539 -10.70 -8.81 24.10
CA ILE A 539 -10.55 -8.05 25.35
C ILE A 539 -11.31 -6.71 25.32
N MET A 540 -11.63 -6.21 24.12
CA MET A 540 -12.46 -5.02 23.91
C MET A 540 -12.96 -4.96 22.45
N PRO A 541 -14.13 -4.33 22.20
CA PRO A 541 -14.56 -4.01 20.84
C PRO A 541 -13.77 -2.81 20.30
N VAL A 542 -13.52 -2.79 18.99
CA VAL A 542 -12.74 -1.76 18.29
C VAL A 542 -13.58 -1.13 17.18
N LYS A 543 -13.42 0.19 16.99
CA LYS A 543 -13.84 0.88 15.75
C LYS A 543 -12.60 1.30 15.01
N SER A 544 -12.40 0.72 13.83
CA SER A 544 -11.28 1.09 12.97
C SER A 544 -11.70 2.21 12.01
N TYR A 545 -11.03 3.36 12.11
CA TYR A 545 -11.16 4.50 11.20
C TYR A 545 -9.90 4.72 10.38
N GLN A 546 -8.84 3.96 10.66
CA GLN A 546 -7.55 4.13 10.03
C GLN A 546 -7.41 3.17 8.86
N ASP A 547 -7.01 3.71 7.73
CA ASP A 547 -6.63 2.92 6.57
C ASP A 547 -5.27 2.25 6.81
N ARG A 548 -5.11 1.09 6.20
CA ARG A 548 -3.83 0.38 6.10
C ARG A 548 -3.66 -0.01 4.63
N ALA A 549 -3.21 -1.24 4.36
CA ALA A 549 -3.23 -1.78 3.00
C ALA A 549 -4.67 -1.95 2.44
N LEU A 550 -5.67 -1.91 3.32
CA LEU A 550 -7.10 -1.93 3.00
C LEU A 550 -7.74 -0.62 3.48
N PRO A 551 -8.86 -0.21 2.86
CA PRO A 551 -9.74 0.78 3.43
C PRO A 551 -10.20 0.35 4.83
N SER A 552 -10.45 1.30 5.72
CA SER A 552 -11.06 1.02 7.01
C SER A 552 -12.50 0.56 6.81
N GLY A 553 -12.99 -0.32 7.69
CA GLY A 553 -14.38 -0.78 7.61
C GLY A 553 -15.40 0.36 7.73
N ASN A 554 -15.09 1.40 8.51
CA ASN A 554 -15.93 2.60 8.60
C ASN A 554 -15.88 3.44 7.32
N GLY A 555 -14.71 3.59 6.69
CA GLY A 555 -14.58 4.26 5.40
C GLY A 555 -15.37 3.56 4.30
N GLY A 556 -15.23 2.24 4.18
CA GLY A 556 -16.05 1.44 3.27
C GLY A 556 -17.55 1.53 3.56
N ALA A 557 -17.95 1.56 4.84
CA ALA A 557 -19.36 1.71 5.22
C ALA A 557 -19.92 3.09 4.80
N VAL A 558 -19.14 4.17 4.95
CA VAL A 558 -19.53 5.50 4.48
C VAL A 558 -19.69 5.50 2.97
N GLN A 559 -18.72 4.98 2.22
CA GLN A 559 -18.79 4.89 0.76
C GLN A 559 -20.02 4.10 0.31
N PHE A 560 -20.23 2.92 0.90
CA PHE A 560 -21.37 2.06 0.57
C PHE A 560 -22.73 2.73 0.83
N LEU A 561 -22.89 3.35 2.01
CA LEU A 561 -24.13 4.02 2.39
C LEU A 561 -24.36 5.28 1.55
N ALA A 562 -23.32 6.01 1.18
CA ALA A 562 -23.40 7.14 0.26
C ALA A 562 -23.94 6.69 -1.10
N SER A 563 -23.33 5.68 -1.73
CA SER A 563 -23.78 5.14 -3.02
C SER A 563 -25.22 4.64 -2.97
N LEU A 564 -25.62 3.94 -1.90
CA LEU A 564 -27.00 3.49 -1.70
C LEU A 564 -27.98 4.65 -1.55
N SER A 565 -27.60 5.70 -0.82
CA SER A 565 -28.47 6.87 -0.66
C SER A 565 -28.76 7.52 -2.01
N THR A 566 -27.74 7.72 -2.85
CA THR A 566 -27.89 8.26 -4.21
C THR A 566 -28.81 7.39 -5.07
N ALA A 567 -28.60 6.07 -5.07
CA ALA A 567 -29.41 5.13 -5.86
C ALA A 567 -30.89 5.08 -5.44
N LEU A 568 -31.19 5.34 -4.17
CA LEU A 568 -32.54 5.25 -3.60
C LEU A 568 -33.26 6.60 -3.48
N ALA A 569 -32.61 7.71 -3.82
CA ALA A 569 -33.11 9.07 -3.59
C ALA A 569 -34.52 9.32 -4.14
N ILE A 570 -34.88 8.68 -5.26
CA ILE A 570 -36.19 8.83 -5.91
C ILE A 570 -37.18 7.73 -5.45
N GLU A 571 -36.77 6.46 -5.43
CA GLU A 571 -37.68 5.33 -5.19
C GLU A 571 -38.03 5.15 -3.70
N GLU A 572 -37.07 5.34 -2.79
CA GLU A 572 -37.21 5.13 -1.35
C GLU A 572 -36.60 6.29 -0.54
N PRO A 573 -37.15 7.53 -0.64
CA PRO A 573 -36.51 8.74 -0.10
C PRO A 573 -36.27 8.69 1.41
N GLN A 574 -37.16 8.08 2.20
CA GLN A 574 -36.95 7.94 3.65
C GLN A 574 -35.78 7.01 3.98
N ARG A 575 -35.57 5.99 3.16
CA ARG A 575 -34.46 5.05 3.33
C ARG A 575 -33.15 5.67 2.87
N SER A 576 -33.20 6.38 1.74
CA SER A 576 -32.11 7.24 1.27
C SER A 576 -31.64 8.20 2.35
N GLU A 577 -32.56 8.97 2.95
CA GLU A 577 -32.24 9.93 4.03
C GLU A 577 -31.62 9.24 5.25
N ARG A 578 -32.12 8.05 5.62
CA ARG A 578 -31.55 7.24 6.71
C ARG A 578 -30.10 6.83 6.42
N TYR A 579 -29.80 6.37 5.20
CA TYR A 579 -28.44 5.95 4.84
C TYR A 579 -27.48 7.13 4.75
N ALA A 580 -27.89 8.24 4.12
CA ALA A 580 -27.11 9.47 4.09
C ALA A 580 -26.84 9.99 5.52
N HIS A 581 -27.83 9.95 6.41
CA HIS A 581 -27.65 10.36 7.80
C HIS A 581 -26.66 9.47 8.56
N LEU A 582 -26.66 8.16 8.34
CA LEU A 582 -25.72 7.24 9.00
C LEU A 582 -24.28 7.41 8.47
N ALA A 583 -24.12 7.63 7.16
CA ALA A 583 -22.83 7.96 6.54
C ALA A 583 -22.27 9.26 7.13
N ALA A 584 -23.11 10.30 7.20
CA ALA A 584 -22.81 11.55 7.86
C ALA A 584 -22.46 11.35 9.36
N ASP A 585 -23.31 10.72 10.16
CA ASP A 585 -23.03 10.57 11.60
C ASP A 585 -21.72 9.80 11.85
N THR A 586 -21.36 8.85 10.97
CA THR A 586 -20.07 8.15 11.02
C THR A 586 -18.89 9.10 10.77
N LEU A 587 -18.95 9.93 9.72
CA LEU A 587 -17.93 10.96 9.47
C LEU A 587 -17.82 11.95 10.63
N ASP A 588 -18.95 12.47 11.12
CA ASP A 588 -18.99 13.40 12.25
C ASP A 588 -18.37 12.76 13.50
N SER A 589 -18.63 11.46 13.74
CA SER A 589 -18.16 10.73 14.91
C SER A 589 -16.65 10.61 15.01
N CYS A 590 -15.90 10.75 13.90
CA CYS A 590 -14.45 10.63 13.83
C CYS A 590 -13.73 11.89 13.32
N TRP A 591 -14.48 12.94 12.97
CA TRP A 591 -13.97 14.11 12.25
C TRP A 591 -12.82 14.85 12.95
N ALA A 592 -12.85 14.94 14.29
CA ALA A 592 -11.80 15.63 15.02
C ALA A 592 -10.43 14.93 14.93
N ILE A 593 -10.41 13.61 14.70
CA ILE A 593 -9.18 12.86 14.40
C ILE A 593 -8.80 13.01 12.95
N LEU A 594 -9.76 12.89 12.02
CA LEU A 594 -9.50 13.10 10.59
C LEU A 594 -8.86 14.47 10.34
N ARG A 595 -9.33 15.53 10.99
CA ARG A 595 -8.72 16.87 10.86
C ARG A 595 -7.26 16.94 11.33
N ARG A 596 -6.83 16.07 12.25
CA ARG A 596 -5.45 16.03 12.76
C ARG A 596 -4.53 15.17 11.89
N ALA A 597 -5.05 14.07 11.37
CA ALA A 597 -4.31 13.12 10.55
C ALA A 597 -5.19 12.67 9.36
N PRO A 598 -5.45 13.57 8.39
CA PRO A 598 -6.38 13.30 7.29
C PRO A 598 -5.90 12.16 6.39
N THR A 599 -4.58 12.01 6.22
CA THR A 599 -3.96 10.90 5.46
C THR A 599 -4.08 9.53 6.12
N ALA A 600 -4.53 9.46 7.37
CA ALA A 600 -4.82 8.19 8.03
C ALA A 600 -6.23 7.65 7.70
N GLY A 601 -7.09 8.43 7.05
CA GLY A 601 -8.48 8.08 6.76
C GLY A 601 -8.90 8.47 5.34
N ASP A 602 -8.06 8.19 4.35
CA ASP A 602 -8.34 8.42 2.93
C ASP A 602 -9.71 7.88 2.51
N SER A 603 -10.07 6.67 2.94
CA SER A 603 -11.33 6.01 2.59
C SER A 603 -12.55 6.71 3.19
N LEU A 604 -12.41 7.34 4.36
CA LEU A 604 -13.45 8.19 4.95
C LEU A 604 -13.56 9.51 4.18
N LEU A 605 -12.43 10.10 3.78
CA LEU A 605 -12.42 11.31 2.94
C LEU A 605 -13.03 11.05 1.56
N TYR A 606 -12.71 9.92 0.93
CA TYR A 606 -13.35 9.51 -0.32
C TYR A 606 -14.85 9.27 -0.14
N GLY A 607 -15.26 8.63 0.97
CA GLY A 607 -16.67 8.50 1.32
C GLY A 607 -17.39 9.85 1.55
N TYR A 608 -16.67 10.85 2.09
CA TYR A 608 -17.20 12.22 2.22
C TYR A 608 -17.39 12.88 0.86
N LEU A 609 -16.46 12.71 -0.08
CA LEU A 609 -16.61 13.17 -1.47
C LEU A 609 -17.80 12.50 -2.15
N LEU A 610 -17.99 11.18 -2.00
CA LEU A 610 -19.15 10.48 -2.56
C LEU A 610 -20.50 10.93 -1.96
N LEU A 611 -20.51 11.34 -0.69
CA LEU A 611 -21.74 11.72 0.01
C LEU A 611 -22.15 13.17 -0.29
N GLU A 612 -21.20 14.09 -0.27
CA GLU A 612 -21.48 15.54 -0.31
C GLU A 612 -20.71 16.28 -1.42
N GLY A 613 -19.82 15.62 -2.18
CA GLY A 613 -18.89 16.26 -3.13
C GLY A 613 -19.54 17.23 -4.11
N ASP A 614 -20.66 16.85 -4.73
CA ASP A 614 -21.43 17.69 -5.66
C ASP A 614 -22.06 18.94 -5.00
N LEU A 615 -22.16 18.94 -3.67
CA LEU A 615 -22.74 20.02 -2.86
C LEU A 615 -21.67 20.92 -2.23
N LEU A 616 -20.40 20.51 -2.24
CA LEU A 616 -19.31 21.27 -1.65
C LEU A 616 -18.85 22.37 -2.61
N GLU A 617 -18.66 23.58 -2.08
CA GLU A 617 -17.79 24.55 -2.74
C GLU A 617 -16.34 24.09 -2.47
N PRO A 618 -15.53 23.79 -3.51
CA PRO A 618 -14.15 23.37 -3.33
C PRO A 618 -13.41 24.42 -2.50
N PRO A 619 -12.67 24.02 -1.44
CA PRO A 619 -11.86 24.96 -0.70
C PRO A 619 -10.74 25.45 -1.62
N ASP A 620 -10.18 26.62 -1.32
CA ASP A 620 -8.93 27.02 -1.98
C ASP A 620 -7.82 26.01 -1.58
N LEU A 621 -7.38 25.21 -2.54
CA LEU A 621 -6.37 24.16 -2.39
C LEU A 621 -4.96 24.66 -2.70
N GLU A 622 -4.76 25.96 -2.96
CA GLU A 622 -3.42 26.52 -3.06
C GLU A 622 -2.71 26.34 -1.72
N ILE A 623 -1.56 25.68 -1.76
CA ILE A 623 -0.68 25.60 -0.61
C ILE A 623 0.23 26.82 -0.68
N PRO A 624 0.17 27.73 0.30
CA PRO A 624 1.04 28.90 0.30
C PRO A 624 2.49 28.41 0.32
N VAL A 625 3.19 28.56 -0.81
CA VAL A 625 4.65 28.48 -0.80
C VAL A 625 5.09 29.57 0.19
N PRO A 626 5.89 29.24 1.22
CA PRO A 626 6.39 30.26 2.12
C PRO A 626 6.95 31.39 1.26
N ALA A 627 6.50 32.62 1.48
CA ALA A 627 7.04 33.77 0.79
C ALA A 627 8.53 33.87 1.16
N TYR A 628 9.38 33.18 0.41
CA TYR A 628 10.80 33.45 0.39
C TYR A 628 10.89 34.89 -0.05
N THR A 629 11.45 35.73 0.83
CA THR A 629 11.65 37.15 0.57
C THR A 629 12.02 37.34 -0.89
N GLU A 630 11.12 37.96 -1.67
CA GLU A 630 11.42 38.47 -3.00
C GLU A 630 12.66 39.35 -2.88
N THR A 631 13.83 38.76 -3.14
CA THR A 631 15.04 39.52 -3.37
C THR A 631 15.29 39.44 -4.87
N GLU A 632 14.87 40.51 -5.53
CA GLU A 632 15.02 40.86 -6.94
C GLU A 632 14.03 40.19 -7.91
N GLU A 633 13.34 41.02 -8.72
CA GLU A 633 12.60 40.56 -9.90
C GLU A 633 13.50 39.60 -10.69
N GLN A 634 13.07 38.34 -10.82
CA GLN A 634 13.84 37.35 -11.55
C GLN A 634 13.66 37.59 -13.06
N ASP A 635 14.32 38.61 -13.59
CA ASP A 635 14.29 38.94 -15.02
C ASP A 635 14.92 37.83 -15.86
N GLY A 636 14.28 37.50 -16.98
CA GLY A 636 14.76 36.54 -17.98
C GLY A 636 13.95 35.24 -18.06
N PRO A 637 14.25 34.38 -19.05
CA PRO A 637 13.42 33.23 -19.42
C PRO A 637 13.57 32.03 -18.49
N VAL A 638 14.25 32.20 -17.35
CA VAL A 638 14.49 31.13 -16.37
C VAL A 638 14.24 31.69 -14.98
N ARG A 639 13.25 31.11 -14.34
CA ARG A 639 12.90 31.33 -12.93
C ARG A 639 13.50 30.20 -12.10
N VAL A 640 14.08 30.54 -10.96
CA VAL A 640 14.68 29.59 -10.03
C VAL A 640 13.95 29.66 -8.69
N ASP A 641 13.42 28.53 -8.26
CA ASP A 641 12.71 28.37 -6.99
C ASP A 641 13.46 27.39 -6.07
N LEU A 642 13.41 27.63 -4.77
CA LEU A 642 14.10 26.82 -3.75
C LEU A 642 13.07 26.23 -2.79
N LEU A 643 13.02 24.90 -2.71
CA LEU A 643 12.04 24.15 -1.93
C LEU A 643 12.74 23.27 -0.89
N PRO A 644 12.58 23.52 0.42
CA PRO A 644 13.06 22.65 1.50
C PRO A 644 12.43 21.27 1.40
N GLN A 645 13.24 20.23 1.59
CA GLN A 645 12.84 18.82 1.61
C GLN A 645 13.42 18.14 2.87
N PRO A 646 12.87 17.02 3.35
CA PRO A 646 13.42 16.30 4.49
C PRO A 646 14.90 15.92 4.34
N GLU A 647 15.33 15.61 3.11
CA GLU A 647 16.70 15.18 2.77
C GLU A 647 17.64 16.34 2.38
N GLY A 648 17.14 17.57 2.27
CA GLY A 648 17.95 18.73 1.86
C GLY A 648 17.14 19.87 1.23
N LEU A 649 17.66 20.44 0.15
CA LEU A 649 17.00 21.54 -0.57
C LEU A 649 16.90 21.22 -2.06
N LEU A 650 15.68 21.24 -2.59
CA LEU A 650 15.41 21.11 -4.01
C LEU A 650 15.51 22.48 -4.70
N VAL A 651 16.35 22.58 -5.73
CA VAL A 651 16.50 23.75 -6.59
C VAL A 651 15.80 23.47 -7.91
N LEU A 652 14.71 24.19 -8.18
CA LEU A 652 13.91 24.07 -9.40
C LEU A 652 14.22 25.24 -10.34
N PHE A 653 14.33 24.93 -11.63
CA PHE A 653 14.48 25.89 -12.70
C PHE A 653 13.26 25.75 -13.61
N GLN A 654 12.40 26.76 -13.68
CA GLN A 654 11.33 26.84 -14.66
C GLN A 654 11.83 27.63 -15.87
N ILE A 655 11.74 27.04 -17.06
CA ILE A 655 12.35 27.56 -18.29
C ILE A 655 11.22 27.83 -19.29
N GLU A 656 11.12 29.08 -19.75
CA GLU A 656 10.12 29.48 -20.73
C GLU A 656 10.25 28.72 -22.06
N ASP A 657 9.12 28.50 -22.73
CA ASP A 657 9.07 27.82 -24.03
C ASP A 657 10.05 28.44 -25.05
N GLY A 658 10.79 27.57 -25.74
CA GLY A 658 11.81 27.97 -26.71
C GLY A 658 13.19 28.28 -26.10
N TRP A 659 13.32 28.22 -24.76
CA TRP A 659 14.59 28.34 -24.06
C TRP A 659 15.04 27.03 -23.43
N HIS A 660 16.34 26.93 -23.20
CA HIS A 660 17.00 25.87 -22.45
C HIS A 660 18.18 26.43 -21.67
N ILE A 661 18.67 25.68 -20.69
CA ILE A 661 19.97 25.93 -20.04
C ILE A 661 20.90 24.73 -20.28
N ASN A 662 22.20 24.95 -20.32
CA ASN A 662 23.14 23.83 -20.46
C ASN A 662 23.05 22.90 -19.23
N ALA A 663 23.30 21.61 -19.42
CA ALA A 663 23.35 20.64 -18.33
C ALA A 663 24.42 20.98 -17.27
N ALA A 664 24.40 20.27 -16.14
CA ALA A 664 25.43 20.41 -15.10
C ALA A 664 26.83 19.96 -15.58
N TYR A 665 26.86 19.03 -16.54
CA TYR A 665 28.09 18.50 -17.14
C TYR A 665 28.01 18.57 -18.67
N PRO A 666 28.00 19.77 -19.28
CA PRO A 666 27.79 19.93 -20.71
C PRO A 666 29.07 19.64 -21.51
N GLN A 667 28.94 19.62 -22.83
CA GLN A 667 30.06 19.48 -23.76
C GLN A 667 31.09 20.63 -23.62
N GLU A 668 32.33 20.36 -24.02
CA GLU A 668 33.45 21.30 -23.88
C GLU A 668 33.17 22.66 -24.55
N GLY A 669 33.43 23.75 -23.83
CA GLY A 669 33.18 25.12 -24.30
C GLY A 669 31.82 25.71 -23.93
N ARG A 670 30.93 24.95 -23.26
CA ARG A 670 29.65 25.43 -22.73
C ARG A 670 29.74 25.82 -21.26
N ILE A 671 28.90 26.76 -20.84
CA ILE A 671 28.82 27.20 -19.44
C ILE A 671 27.88 26.25 -18.70
N PRO A 672 28.37 25.46 -17.73
CA PRO A 672 27.54 24.51 -16.98
C PRO A 672 26.54 25.23 -16.09
N THR A 673 25.41 24.57 -15.84
CA THR A 673 24.52 24.96 -14.75
C THR A 673 25.09 24.44 -13.44
N THR A 674 25.35 25.33 -12.48
CA THR A 674 26.01 24.98 -11.21
C THR A 674 25.26 25.53 -10.01
N ILE A 675 25.29 24.79 -8.91
CA ILE A 675 24.81 25.22 -7.61
C ILE A 675 26.01 25.19 -6.65
N GLU A 676 26.36 26.35 -6.10
CA GLU A 676 27.36 26.49 -5.05
C GLU A 676 26.67 26.91 -3.76
N VAL A 677 27.04 26.30 -2.64
CA VAL A 677 26.39 26.58 -1.35
C VAL A 677 27.42 26.96 -0.32
N SER A 678 27.09 27.96 0.48
CA SER A 678 27.88 28.40 1.62
C SER A 678 26.96 28.67 2.81
N THR A 679 27.37 28.24 4.00
CA THR A 679 26.56 28.41 5.21
C THR A 679 27.45 28.63 6.43
N ASP A 680 26.90 29.33 7.42
CA ASP A 680 27.47 29.47 8.76
C ASP A 680 26.90 28.44 9.76
N LEU A 681 25.97 27.59 9.30
CA LEU A 681 25.38 26.51 10.11
C LEU A 681 26.30 25.28 10.19
N PRO A 682 26.27 24.54 11.32
CA PRO A 682 27.01 23.29 11.49
C PRO A 682 26.32 22.13 10.75
N VAL A 683 26.22 22.23 9.42
CA VAL A 683 25.63 21.21 8.53
C VAL A 683 26.65 20.76 7.50
N GLN A 684 26.56 19.50 7.11
CA GLN A 684 27.26 18.95 5.95
C GLN A 684 26.40 19.13 4.72
N ILE A 685 26.98 19.74 3.68
CA ILE A 685 26.32 19.92 2.38
C ILE A 685 26.89 18.90 1.41
N GLY A 686 26.02 18.08 0.83
CA GLY A 686 26.36 17.13 -0.22
C GLY A 686 26.51 17.79 -1.59
N GLU A 687 27.06 17.04 -2.55
CA GLU A 687 27.09 17.46 -3.96
C GLU A 687 25.66 17.52 -4.54
N PRO A 688 25.33 18.51 -5.39
CA PRO A 688 24.03 18.59 -6.04
C PRO A 688 23.74 17.35 -6.91
N ILE A 689 22.60 16.72 -6.67
CA ILE A 689 22.09 15.57 -7.43
C ILE A 689 21.11 16.10 -8.48
N TRP A 690 21.56 16.14 -9.73
CA TRP A 690 20.80 16.66 -10.86
C TRP A 690 19.86 15.62 -11.46
N MET A 691 18.71 16.07 -11.97
CA MET A 691 17.91 15.25 -12.88
C MET A 691 18.69 14.95 -14.18
N PRO A 692 18.39 13.85 -14.89
CA PRO A 692 19.02 13.55 -16.17
C PRO A 692 18.79 14.67 -17.19
N PRO A 693 19.83 15.15 -17.90
CA PRO A 693 19.66 16.16 -18.94
C PRO A 693 19.05 15.55 -20.21
N GLN A 694 18.36 16.38 -20.98
CA GLN A 694 17.88 16.02 -22.31
C GLN A 694 18.94 16.35 -23.37
N ARG A 695 18.89 15.64 -24.51
CA ARG A 695 19.75 15.90 -25.67
C ARG A 695 18.99 16.61 -26.76
N ILE A 696 19.47 17.77 -27.19
CA ILE A 696 18.92 18.52 -28.32
C ILE A 696 19.98 18.73 -29.40
N GLN A 697 19.54 18.95 -30.64
CA GLN A 697 20.43 19.28 -31.76
C GLN A 697 20.59 20.81 -31.85
N SER A 698 21.79 21.33 -31.55
CA SER A 698 22.09 22.75 -31.71
C SER A 698 23.16 22.93 -32.79
N GLY A 699 22.73 23.38 -33.97
CA GLY A 699 23.58 23.40 -35.16
C GLY A 699 24.01 22.00 -35.60
N SER A 700 25.32 21.75 -35.71
CA SER A 700 25.88 20.46 -36.18
C SER A 700 26.22 19.46 -35.07
N GLU A 701 26.02 19.80 -33.79
CA GLU A 701 26.42 18.96 -32.66
C GLU A 701 25.25 18.74 -31.68
N PRO A 702 25.06 17.51 -31.17
CA PRO A 702 24.11 17.24 -30.10
C PRO A 702 24.65 17.77 -28.76
N ILE A 703 23.78 18.41 -27.98
CA ILE A 703 24.13 19.07 -26.73
C ILE A 703 23.24 18.60 -25.60
N GLU A 704 23.77 18.58 -24.37
CA GLU A 704 23.02 18.21 -23.17
C GLU A 704 22.53 19.47 -22.45
N VAL A 705 21.21 19.54 -22.25
CA VAL A 705 20.50 20.72 -21.78
C VAL A 705 19.37 20.33 -20.84
N TYR A 706 18.80 21.33 -20.17
CA TYR A 706 17.49 21.26 -19.54
C TYR A 706 16.54 22.23 -20.27
N TYR A 707 15.38 21.76 -20.69
CA TYR A 707 14.30 22.56 -21.28
C TYR A 707 13.00 22.31 -20.49
N GLU A 708 12.06 23.27 -20.51
CA GLU A 708 10.83 23.33 -19.67
C GLU A 708 11.12 23.40 -18.17
N GLN A 709 11.81 22.40 -17.62
CA GLN A 709 12.15 22.33 -16.21
C GLN A 709 13.53 21.67 -15.99
N ALA A 710 14.26 22.18 -15.00
CA ALA A 710 15.41 21.50 -14.41
C ALA A 710 15.23 21.37 -12.89
N ALA A 711 15.82 20.33 -12.29
CA ALA A 711 15.79 20.11 -10.86
C ALA A 711 17.13 19.56 -10.36
N ALA A 712 17.55 20.03 -9.19
CA ALA A 712 18.66 19.45 -8.44
C ALA A 712 18.35 19.38 -6.95
N LEU A 713 18.51 18.21 -6.37
CA LEU A 713 18.46 18.03 -4.92
C LEU A 713 19.85 18.31 -4.34
N LEU A 714 19.94 19.24 -3.41
CA LEU A 714 21.12 19.51 -2.63
C LEU A 714 20.97 18.86 -1.25
N PRO A 715 21.66 17.74 -0.96
CA PRO A 715 21.56 17.10 0.34
C PRO A 715 22.13 17.99 1.45
N ILE A 716 21.42 18.13 2.56
CA ILE A 716 21.88 18.86 3.74
C ILE A 716 21.69 17.95 4.96
N THR A 717 22.78 17.66 5.68
CA THR A 717 22.76 16.79 6.86
C THR A 717 23.26 17.54 8.08
N ALA A 718 22.51 17.55 9.17
CA ALA A 718 22.94 18.17 10.42
C ALA A 718 23.96 17.28 11.15
N GLU A 719 25.01 17.87 11.74
CA GLU A 719 25.94 17.12 12.60
C GLU A 719 25.28 16.79 13.96
N GLU A 720 25.48 15.57 14.48
CA GLU A 720 24.79 14.96 15.65
C GLU A 720 24.92 15.69 17.02
N SER A 721 25.33 16.96 17.08
CA SER A 721 25.42 17.71 18.34
C SER A 721 25.16 19.21 18.26
N SER A 722 24.28 19.69 17.37
CA SER A 722 23.97 21.13 17.33
C SER A 722 22.92 21.51 18.38
N ASP A 723 23.30 22.39 19.32
CA ASP A 723 22.34 23.25 20.02
C ASP A 723 21.44 23.97 19.00
N ALA A 724 20.22 24.33 19.39
CA ALA A 724 19.32 25.09 18.53
C ALA A 724 20.02 26.35 17.99
N THR A 725 20.30 26.37 16.68
CA THR A 725 21.10 27.40 16.04
C THR A 725 20.34 27.94 14.83
N ASP A 726 20.20 29.26 14.78
CA ASP A 726 19.64 29.96 13.63
C ASP A 726 20.81 30.51 12.80
N GLY A 727 20.70 30.40 11.48
CA GLY A 727 21.74 30.83 10.55
C GLY A 727 21.19 30.94 9.14
N TYR A 728 22.09 31.07 8.17
CA TYR A 728 21.70 31.22 6.78
C TYR A 728 22.43 30.23 5.89
N VAL A 729 21.71 29.73 4.89
CA VAL A 729 22.31 29.04 3.74
C VAL A 729 22.25 29.99 2.56
N ARG A 730 23.42 30.35 2.05
CA ARG A 730 23.57 31.12 0.82
C ARG A 730 23.78 30.16 -0.35
N ILE A 731 22.94 30.28 -1.35
CA ILE A 731 22.96 29.44 -2.55
C ILE A 731 23.24 30.32 -3.75
N LEU A 732 24.27 29.97 -4.50
CA LEU A 732 24.65 30.63 -5.72
C LEU A 732 24.37 29.69 -6.89
N VAL A 733 23.41 30.08 -7.72
CA VAL A 733 23.05 29.34 -8.92
C VAL A 733 23.62 30.07 -10.11
N ARG A 734 24.37 29.37 -10.96
CA ARG A 734 24.84 29.90 -12.25
C ARG A 734 24.25 29.07 -13.37
N TYR A 735 23.78 29.72 -14.41
CA TYR A 735 23.27 29.07 -15.62
C TYR A 735 23.43 29.99 -16.82
N GLN A 736 23.23 29.47 -18.02
CA GLN A 736 23.21 30.27 -19.24
C GLN A 736 21.95 29.93 -20.04
N PRO A 737 20.97 30.84 -20.16
CA PRO A 737 19.80 30.63 -20.98
C PRO A 737 20.18 30.71 -22.46
N CYS A 738 19.76 29.74 -23.23
CA CYS A 738 20.01 29.62 -24.66
C CYS A 738 18.72 29.25 -25.40
N THR A 739 18.64 29.68 -26.64
CA THR A 739 17.69 29.16 -27.65
C THR A 739 18.45 28.20 -28.57
N GLU A 740 17.77 27.57 -29.52
CA GLU A 740 18.43 26.67 -30.49
C GLU A 740 19.59 27.34 -31.26
N THR A 741 19.49 28.66 -31.49
CA THR A 741 20.40 29.42 -32.36
C THR A 741 21.33 30.38 -31.63
N GLU A 742 20.98 30.84 -30.43
CA GLU A 742 21.71 31.89 -29.70
C GLU A 742 21.72 31.64 -28.20
N CYS A 743 22.85 31.91 -27.54
CA CYS A 743 22.94 31.90 -26.07
C CYS A 743 22.99 33.31 -25.51
N GLY A 744 22.24 33.55 -24.43
CA GLY A 744 22.31 34.76 -23.63
C GLY A 744 23.59 34.86 -22.81
N LEU A 745 23.74 35.96 -22.06
CA LEU A 745 24.82 36.08 -21.08
C LEU A 745 24.58 35.08 -19.94
N PRO A 746 25.65 34.47 -19.37
CA PRO A 746 25.51 33.67 -18.17
C PRO A 746 24.91 34.51 -17.03
N VAL A 747 23.94 33.91 -16.35
CA VAL A 747 23.19 34.47 -15.24
C VAL A 747 23.70 33.84 -13.96
N GLU A 748 23.95 34.67 -12.95
CA GLU A 748 24.27 34.25 -11.59
C GLU A 748 23.19 34.79 -10.66
N ARG A 749 22.52 33.91 -9.91
CA ARG A 749 21.51 34.26 -8.91
C ARG A 749 21.97 33.81 -7.53
N ALA A 750 21.88 34.69 -6.55
CA ALA A 750 22.22 34.40 -5.16
C ALA A 750 20.96 34.43 -4.30
N PHE A 751 20.71 33.35 -3.59
CA PHE A 751 19.62 33.22 -2.63
C PHE A 751 20.19 33.13 -1.22
N LEU A 752 19.48 33.70 -0.26
CA LEU A 752 19.83 33.63 1.16
C LEU A 752 18.64 33.10 1.93
N ILE A 753 18.72 31.85 2.39
CA ILE A 753 17.63 31.18 3.09
C ILE A 753 17.92 31.20 4.60
N PRO A 754 17.03 31.78 5.43
CA PRO A 754 17.10 31.62 6.87
C PRO A 754 16.72 30.18 7.25
N LEU A 755 17.57 29.52 8.03
CA LEU A 755 17.31 28.17 8.54
C LEU A 755 17.52 28.10 10.04
N SER A 756 16.66 27.32 10.69
CA SER A 756 16.71 27.04 12.13
C SER A 756 16.95 25.56 12.34
N LEU A 757 18.14 25.22 12.84
CA LEU A 757 18.41 23.87 13.33
C LEU A 757 17.77 23.72 14.72
N ARG A 758 17.05 22.62 14.89
CA ARG A 758 16.42 22.24 16.17
C ARG A 758 16.75 20.77 16.45
N PRO A 759 17.03 20.39 17.71
CA PRO A 759 17.14 18.97 18.06
C PRO A 759 15.81 18.26 17.78
N GLN A 760 15.87 17.02 17.28
CA GLN A 760 14.69 16.15 17.22
C GLN A 760 14.27 15.79 18.66
N ASP A 761 13.02 16.07 19.02
CA ASP A 761 12.39 15.66 20.30
C ASP A 761 11.92 14.20 20.27
#